data_AF-A0AA94KNP7-F1
#
_entry.id   AF-A0AA94KNP7-F1
#
_cell.length_a   1.000
_cell.length_b   1.000
_cell.length_c   1.000
_cell.angle_alpha   90.00
_cell.angle_beta   90.00
_cell.angle_gamma   90.00
#
_symmetry.space_group_name_H-M   'P 1'
#
loop_
_entity.id
_entity.type
_entity.pdbx_description
1 polymer ?
#
loop_
_entity_poly.entity_id
_entity_poly.type
_entity_poly.pdbx_seq_one_letter_code
_entity_poly.pdbx_strand_id
1 'polypeptide(L)'
;MSNNAHQRGWQSAELERLLGSKWHVQPGTEWRADNIALTMVDTKKNNGKCLFIAMDEKTWHAGSGNTGIYAGWKDTHQVLKNNYHHFCGAIVQHYLAELPDWFPQMVVENTYDVLPVLADEARRRMNGKIIAITGTVGKSSTKDLLHMLLAEEGSTIATQGNHNTRTGTMVSLARCITDPQYVVLEVAISALWMQSGGAGTRIKPHLVIITEIGMTQVGRNVKTLRDTARFKTRLCNAILPGGYAILNRDMDEYDFVSQEAIRYGARVISYGFHPQADVPVTNYAAETDHSIIEILFNGTAIKYQLNVPGKGMARNSIAALIAIHLSGCDINKAAGRIADYRNHKNKLQTGTMTLPGGGSVTLIDDNYNATLTSMCNAFEVASLYRMQPGQRRVAVLGRLATLGELAKESHIALAEPLLRAGFDRVWLHGEEMRDLMAALPAERVSGHFTQVDEMAESVMAGLKAGDVVLVKGSVSDSDFHQIVSRMKNISRRAAPALKAGQTAGVLINLSRGEQVVSCHADAVFEPLHLSHLLLITQLAARQNKNNGALTTPITAKTVPAAILQKGPALGLEAGQEYSVKDLLQALIIHNARDAAVNLAHHLAGDTAAALSRVQAQVKALGMAQTQISNVSGRLWRQQQTTLQDIARLVRHFFQHFPHFLHWFAESEMVSGERLYRKSSNIQAAGRASYSYSSGDTPRWGFAIHRHGGELWLACAAGADDAFHLDYLLDELLAQAEGATTAVNDQQVITFDKNDITVALLGDTYCGEWYTRQRQRRGIDDGLQRYGYDHAFLGIAPLLAGSDLTIANFEAALTESAQGTLAGRKPFCLTGDPLATTATLKNHGIDAVSLANNHAMDAGIAGLRRTLDAFSQQGISTFGAGMNAAQAHAPLTLAINGRRFKFFSAYWFRQYMEQDCAFYAQPRRAGVACISGGLTEKLREEKRSDDPATLIVLAHWGQDYQWTRPQQRLLAQRLMDAGADLIIGSGPHIPGDIVRTEQGWVLYSIGNGVFNSNGEYQSRGMPPYGFIVRLSLGGTQPALELQPIFTDNQQTFWQPRPVSETEFEHLIMVLREQGTTVVDHPQKEGAWIRRQKNARPVIVLPLDARFTGH
;
A
#
# COMPACT_ATOMS: atom_id res chain seq x y z
N MET A 1 10.96 68.47 -23.66
CA MET A 1 10.62 67.95 -25.00
C MET A 1 11.59 68.63 -25.95
N SER A 2 12.44 68.02 -26.78
CA SER A 2 12.35 66.81 -27.62
C SER A 2 13.76 66.32 -28.02
N ASN A 3 14.05 65.01 -27.92
CA ASN A 3 14.85 64.22 -28.89
C ASN A 3 15.12 62.76 -28.44
N ASN A 4 14.94 62.38 -27.16
CA ASN A 4 15.26 61.02 -26.70
C ASN A 4 14.29 59.90 -27.14
N ALA A 5 13.14 60.23 -27.73
CA ALA A 5 12.19 59.22 -28.20
C ALA A 5 12.75 58.36 -29.36
N HIS A 6 13.75 58.87 -30.10
CA HIS A 6 14.38 58.18 -31.24
C HIS A 6 15.58 57.29 -30.87
N GLN A 7 15.94 57.14 -29.58
CA GLN A 7 17.10 56.34 -29.12
C GLN A 7 16.75 55.29 -28.05
N ARG A 8 15.58 54.67 -28.13
CA ARG A 8 15.22 53.54 -27.25
C ARG A 8 15.78 52.24 -27.80
N GLY A 9 16.38 51.43 -26.92
CA GLY A 9 17.02 50.17 -27.30
C GLY A 9 18.48 50.35 -27.74
N TRP A 10 19.22 49.24 -27.80
CA TRP A 10 20.60 49.19 -28.28
C TRP A 10 20.64 49.33 -29.80
N GLN A 11 21.45 50.27 -30.30
CA GLN A 11 21.69 50.46 -31.73
C GLN A 11 23.06 49.89 -32.14
N SER A 12 23.18 49.49 -33.41
CA SER A 12 24.40 48.84 -33.92
C SER A 12 25.66 49.70 -33.78
N ALA A 13 25.66 50.90 -34.38
CA ALA A 13 26.81 51.82 -34.36
C ALA A 13 27.17 52.29 -32.95
N GLU A 14 26.17 52.31 -32.07
CA GLU A 14 26.37 52.65 -30.68
C GLU A 14 27.12 51.55 -29.93
N LEU A 15 26.73 50.29 -30.10
CA LEU A 15 27.43 49.16 -29.51
C LEU A 15 28.88 49.08 -30.00
N GLU A 16 29.15 49.39 -31.28
CA GLU A 16 30.52 49.43 -31.79
C GLU A 16 31.38 50.48 -31.08
N ARG A 17 30.83 51.68 -30.89
CA ARG A 17 31.51 52.76 -30.19
C ARG A 17 31.69 52.48 -28.70
N LEU A 18 30.67 51.91 -28.04
CA LEU A 18 30.70 51.62 -26.61
C LEU A 18 31.68 50.49 -26.26
N LEU A 19 31.74 49.46 -27.11
CA LEU A 19 32.53 48.26 -26.85
C LEU A 19 33.91 48.30 -27.52
N GLY A 20 34.15 49.26 -28.42
CA GLY A 20 35.42 49.36 -29.15
C GLY A 20 35.63 48.22 -30.16
N SER A 21 34.57 47.46 -30.48
CA SER A 21 34.59 46.30 -31.37
C SER A 21 33.68 46.53 -32.57
N LYS A 22 34.03 45.93 -33.72
CA LYS A 22 33.18 45.95 -34.92
C LYS A 22 32.31 44.71 -35.00
N TRP A 23 31.15 44.82 -35.64
CA TRP A 23 30.39 43.64 -36.03
C TRP A 23 31.15 42.85 -37.10
N HIS A 24 31.36 41.56 -36.88
CA HIS A 24 31.89 40.64 -37.88
C HIS A 24 30.86 40.39 -39.00
N VAL A 25 29.60 40.18 -38.61
CA VAL A 25 28.44 40.21 -39.52
C VAL A 25 27.64 41.47 -39.19
N GLN A 26 27.67 42.45 -40.09
CA GLN A 26 27.04 43.76 -39.88
C GLN A 26 25.50 43.65 -39.89
N PRO A 27 24.81 44.14 -38.86
CA PRO A 27 23.36 44.27 -38.91
C PRO A 27 22.92 45.42 -39.83
N GLY A 28 21.68 45.38 -40.32
CA GLY A 28 21.10 46.47 -41.12
C GLY A 28 21.01 47.80 -40.34
N THR A 29 20.88 48.92 -41.06
CA THR A 29 20.88 50.28 -40.47
C THR A 29 19.75 50.54 -39.48
N GLU A 30 18.61 49.84 -39.63
CA GLU A 30 17.44 49.90 -38.74
C GLU A 30 17.47 48.87 -37.60
N TRP A 31 18.62 48.22 -37.38
CA TRP A 31 18.76 47.21 -36.35
C TRP A 31 18.71 47.81 -34.94
N ARG A 32 17.95 47.14 -34.06
CA ARG A 32 17.88 47.48 -32.64
C ARG A 32 17.66 46.25 -31.78
N ALA A 33 18.10 46.31 -30.53
CA ALA A 33 17.75 45.34 -29.49
C ALA A 33 17.17 46.05 -28.26
N ASP A 34 15.96 45.66 -27.87
CA ASP A 34 15.25 46.23 -26.73
C ASP A 34 15.56 45.48 -25.42
N ASN A 35 16.24 44.33 -25.53
CA ASN A 35 16.51 43.41 -24.43
C ASN A 35 17.86 42.70 -24.64
N ILE A 36 18.42 42.18 -23.55
CA ILE A 36 19.60 41.31 -23.57
C ILE A 36 19.34 39.99 -22.84
N ALA A 37 19.97 38.92 -23.32
CA ALA A 37 19.83 37.56 -22.77
C ALA A 37 21.19 36.89 -22.60
N LEU A 38 21.33 36.15 -21.49
CA LEU A 38 22.47 35.25 -21.25
C LEU A 38 22.05 33.77 -21.40
N THR A 39 20.76 33.48 -21.23
CA THR A 39 20.19 32.13 -21.29
C THR A 39 18.85 32.13 -22.02
N MET A 40 18.36 30.96 -22.40
CA MET A 40 17.00 30.82 -22.98
C MET A 40 15.87 31.13 -22.00
N VAL A 41 16.13 31.28 -20.70
CA VAL A 41 15.12 31.72 -19.74
C VAL A 41 14.80 33.20 -19.91
N ASP A 42 15.76 33.98 -20.42
CA ASP A 42 15.66 35.42 -20.62
C ASP A 42 14.76 35.85 -21.80
N THR A 43 14.47 34.92 -22.72
CA THR A 43 13.68 35.18 -23.93
C THR A 43 12.18 34.99 -23.72
N LYS A 44 11.76 34.22 -22.70
CA LYS A 44 10.41 33.67 -22.57
C LYS A 44 9.28 34.66 -22.22
N LYS A 45 9.54 35.96 -22.09
CA LYS A 45 8.53 36.94 -21.61
C LYS A 45 8.39 38.24 -22.40
N ASN A 46 9.18 38.48 -23.44
CA ASN A 46 9.13 39.73 -24.21
C ASN A 46 9.06 39.46 -25.71
N ASN A 47 8.06 40.02 -26.40
CA ASN A 47 7.97 40.06 -27.88
C ASN A 47 8.96 41.06 -28.53
N GLY A 48 9.98 41.51 -27.81
CA GLY A 48 10.96 42.51 -28.26
C GLY A 48 12.21 41.89 -28.90
N LYS A 49 12.95 42.68 -29.69
CA LYS A 49 14.20 42.24 -30.32
C LYS A 49 15.27 42.02 -29.23
N CYS A 50 15.79 40.80 -29.09
CA CYS A 50 16.70 40.42 -28.01
C CYS A 50 18.11 40.13 -28.51
N LEU A 51 19.12 40.76 -27.90
CA LEU A 51 20.55 40.53 -28.17
C LEU A 51 21.09 39.45 -27.24
N PHE A 52 21.72 38.40 -27.78
CA PHE A 52 22.31 37.35 -26.97
C PHE A 52 23.79 37.65 -26.66
N ILE A 53 24.23 37.39 -25.43
CA ILE A 53 25.64 37.47 -25.06
C ILE A 53 26.11 36.06 -24.75
N ALA A 54 26.90 35.48 -25.66
CA ALA A 54 27.41 34.12 -25.52
C ALA A 54 28.72 34.12 -24.73
N MET A 55 28.89 33.13 -23.85
CA MET A 55 29.98 33.07 -22.89
C MET A 55 30.36 31.62 -22.63
N ASP A 56 31.66 31.32 -22.76
CA ASP A 56 32.21 30.05 -22.34
C ASP A 56 32.29 29.95 -20.79
N GLU A 57 32.53 28.73 -20.31
CA GLU A 57 32.64 28.43 -18.88
C GLU A 57 33.78 29.19 -18.21
N LYS A 58 34.95 29.26 -18.85
CA LYS A 58 36.15 29.92 -18.30
C LYS A 58 35.91 31.42 -18.05
N THR A 59 35.31 32.09 -19.03
CA THR A 59 34.98 33.51 -19.03
C THR A 59 33.90 33.81 -18.02
N TRP A 60 32.88 32.95 -17.92
CA TRP A 60 31.89 33.03 -16.88
C TRP A 60 32.51 32.93 -15.48
N HIS A 61 33.37 31.95 -15.21
CA HIS A 61 33.96 31.79 -13.87
C HIS A 61 34.93 32.93 -13.52
N ALA A 62 35.79 33.31 -14.45
CA ALA A 62 36.74 34.40 -14.26
C ALA A 62 36.02 35.72 -13.97
N GLY A 63 34.97 36.02 -14.75
CA GLY A 63 34.20 37.25 -14.61
C GLY A 63 33.24 37.24 -13.41
N SER A 64 32.48 36.15 -13.22
CA SER A 64 31.44 36.07 -12.20
C SER A 64 31.97 35.78 -10.80
N GLY A 65 33.13 35.12 -10.68
CA GLY A 65 33.66 34.64 -9.41
C GLY A 65 32.82 33.53 -8.76
N ASN A 66 31.87 32.92 -9.49
CA ASN A 66 31.02 31.85 -8.97
C ASN A 66 31.78 30.53 -8.93
N THR A 67 32.06 30.04 -7.71
CA THR A 67 32.68 28.72 -7.45
C THR A 67 31.79 27.77 -6.63
N GLY A 68 30.57 28.19 -6.27
CA GLY A 68 29.61 27.42 -5.44
C GLY A 68 28.43 26.84 -6.24
N ILE A 69 27.21 26.85 -5.69
CA ILE A 69 25.97 26.29 -6.28
C ILE A 69 25.58 26.79 -7.69
N TYR A 70 26.26 27.82 -8.22
CA TYR A 70 26.10 28.35 -9.59
C TYR A 70 27.29 28.04 -10.50
N ALA A 71 28.10 27.04 -10.15
CA ALA A 71 29.29 26.66 -10.91
C ALA A 71 28.98 25.91 -12.22
N GLY A 72 27.78 25.36 -12.39
CA GLY A 72 27.40 24.58 -13.57
C GLY A 72 27.12 25.40 -14.84
N TRP A 73 27.91 26.43 -15.13
CA TRP A 73 27.75 27.19 -16.36
C TRP A 73 28.15 26.34 -17.56
N LYS A 74 27.24 26.21 -18.53
CA LYS A 74 27.53 25.55 -19.80
C LYS A 74 27.84 26.60 -20.84
N ASP A 75 28.79 26.30 -21.73
CA ASP A 75 29.12 27.18 -22.84
C ASP A 75 27.87 27.57 -23.64
N THR A 76 27.50 28.84 -23.57
CA THR A 76 26.27 29.35 -24.19
C THR A 76 26.44 29.64 -25.68
N HIS A 77 27.65 29.53 -26.24
CA HIS A 77 27.84 29.54 -27.70
C HIS A 77 27.08 28.37 -28.35
N GLN A 78 27.08 27.19 -27.73
CA GLN A 78 26.32 26.05 -28.23
C GLN A 78 24.80 26.26 -28.12
N VAL A 79 24.35 26.97 -27.08
CA VAL A 79 22.95 27.36 -26.94
C VAL A 79 22.54 28.31 -28.05
N LEU A 80 23.38 29.31 -28.36
CA LEU A 80 23.17 30.24 -29.46
C LEU A 80 23.09 29.51 -30.80
N LYS A 81 24.02 28.59 -31.10
CA LYS A 81 24.01 27.77 -32.33
C LYS A 81 22.65 27.10 -32.56
N ASN A 82 22.08 26.52 -31.51
CA ASN A 82 20.82 25.79 -31.62
C ASN A 82 19.56 26.69 -31.58
N ASN A 83 19.69 27.97 -31.20
CA ASN A 83 18.54 28.84 -30.86
C ASN A 83 18.64 30.26 -31.43
N TYR A 84 19.53 30.51 -32.39
CA TYR A 84 19.83 31.85 -32.92
C TYR A 84 18.59 32.61 -33.43
N HIS A 85 17.58 31.88 -33.93
CA HIS A 85 16.32 32.42 -34.45
C HIS A 85 15.48 33.17 -33.39
N HIS A 86 15.81 33.04 -32.10
CA HIS A 86 15.18 33.80 -31.02
C HIS A 86 15.84 35.17 -30.77
N PHE A 87 16.94 35.48 -31.45
CA PHE A 87 17.75 36.66 -31.19
C PHE A 87 17.89 37.52 -32.44
N CYS A 88 18.04 38.84 -32.26
CA CYS A 88 18.30 39.75 -33.38
C CYS A 88 19.80 39.87 -33.72
N GLY A 89 20.67 39.29 -32.90
CA GLY A 89 22.12 39.25 -33.06
C GLY A 89 22.78 38.68 -31.82
N ALA A 90 24.10 38.57 -31.83
CA ALA A 90 24.86 38.14 -30.67
C ALA A 90 26.19 38.89 -30.48
N ILE A 91 26.61 39.01 -29.22
CA ILE A 91 27.97 39.36 -28.83
C ILE A 91 28.66 38.06 -28.39
N VAL A 92 29.78 37.73 -29.02
CA VAL A 92 30.47 36.43 -28.91
C VAL A 92 31.98 36.63 -28.69
N GLN A 93 32.65 35.64 -28.10
CA GLN A 93 34.11 35.72 -27.88
C GLN A 93 34.92 35.47 -29.16
N HIS A 94 34.35 34.69 -30.08
CA HIS A 94 34.93 34.35 -31.36
C HIS A 94 33.80 34.20 -32.39
N TYR A 95 34.13 34.39 -33.67
CA TYR A 95 33.16 34.25 -34.75
C TYR A 95 32.66 32.80 -34.86
N LEU A 96 31.34 32.63 -34.91
CA LEU A 96 30.69 31.33 -35.07
C LEU A 96 30.26 31.16 -36.54
N ALA A 97 31.11 30.49 -37.31
CA ALA A 97 30.88 30.22 -38.74
C ALA A 97 29.69 29.28 -39.00
N GLU A 98 29.19 28.58 -37.98
CA GLU A 98 28.04 27.67 -38.13
C GLU A 98 26.68 28.38 -38.03
N LEU A 99 26.66 29.66 -37.65
CA LEU A 99 25.45 30.49 -37.71
C LEU A 99 25.22 30.99 -39.14
N PRO A 100 23.97 31.29 -39.54
CA PRO A 100 23.72 31.82 -40.88
C PRO A 100 24.51 33.09 -41.18
N ASP A 101 24.98 33.23 -42.42
CA ASP A 101 25.83 34.36 -42.86
C ASP A 101 25.18 35.74 -42.69
N TRP A 102 23.87 35.80 -42.53
CA TRP A 102 23.10 37.03 -42.29
C TRP A 102 22.92 37.36 -40.80
N PHE A 103 23.25 36.45 -39.88
CA PHE A 103 23.00 36.64 -38.45
C PHE A 103 24.05 37.57 -37.82
N PRO A 104 23.67 38.73 -37.25
CA PRO A 104 24.65 39.69 -36.75
C PRO A 104 25.48 39.14 -35.58
N GLN A 105 26.80 39.23 -35.69
CA GLN A 105 27.75 38.78 -34.67
C GLN A 105 28.80 39.85 -34.39
N MET A 106 28.88 40.32 -33.14
CA MET A 106 29.95 41.21 -32.66
C MET A 106 30.96 40.39 -31.87
N VAL A 107 32.21 40.41 -32.33
CA VAL A 107 33.30 39.66 -31.68
C VAL A 107 34.03 40.58 -30.71
N VAL A 108 34.10 40.17 -29.45
CA VAL A 108 34.80 40.87 -28.37
C VAL A 108 35.78 39.91 -27.70
N GLU A 109 36.86 40.42 -27.12
CA GLU A 109 37.85 39.58 -26.44
C GLU A 109 37.27 38.86 -25.22
N ASN A 110 36.47 39.57 -24.42
CA ASN A 110 35.83 39.03 -23.22
C ASN A 110 34.37 39.50 -23.15
N THR A 111 33.44 38.55 -23.29
CA THR A 111 32.00 38.84 -23.28
C THR A 111 31.44 39.14 -21.89
N TYR A 112 32.15 38.80 -20.79
CA TYR A 112 31.74 39.20 -19.44
C TYR A 112 31.94 40.70 -19.21
N ASP A 113 33.03 41.25 -19.73
CA ASP A 113 33.40 42.66 -19.53
C ASP A 113 32.45 43.63 -20.23
N VAL A 114 31.63 43.13 -21.15
CA VAL A 114 30.55 43.87 -21.82
C VAL A 114 29.41 44.21 -20.85
N LEU A 115 29.09 43.33 -19.89
CA LEU A 115 27.94 43.49 -19.00
C LEU A 115 27.96 44.78 -18.16
N PRO A 116 29.07 45.15 -17.48
CA PRO A 116 29.12 46.42 -16.75
C PRO A 116 29.02 47.64 -17.67
N VAL A 117 29.57 47.58 -18.89
CA VAL A 117 29.49 48.69 -19.87
C VAL A 117 28.04 48.94 -20.29
N LEU A 118 27.32 47.88 -20.65
CA LEU A 118 25.91 47.97 -21.02
C LEU A 118 25.04 48.42 -19.83
N ALA A 119 25.31 47.93 -18.63
CA ALA A 119 24.58 48.33 -17.44
C ALA A 119 24.77 49.81 -17.11
N ASP A 120 26.01 50.32 -17.19
CA ASP A 120 26.32 51.72 -16.92
C ASP A 120 25.70 52.66 -17.94
N GLU A 121 25.77 52.32 -19.23
CA GLU A 121 25.21 53.16 -20.29
C GLU A 121 23.68 53.20 -20.24
N ALA A 122 23.03 52.05 -20.03
CA ALA A 122 21.59 51.99 -19.83
C ALA A 122 21.19 52.83 -18.61
N ARG A 123 21.92 52.70 -17.48
CA ARG A 123 21.64 53.48 -16.27
C ARG A 123 21.83 54.99 -16.50
N ARG A 124 22.83 55.39 -17.28
CA ARG A 124 23.12 56.80 -17.60
C ARG A 124 22.00 57.47 -18.39
N ARG A 125 21.35 56.73 -19.30
CA ARG A 125 20.26 57.25 -20.14
C ARG A 125 18.89 57.21 -19.49
N MET A 126 18.72 56.30 -18.53
CA MET A 126 17.44 56.05 -17.91
C MET A 126 17.02 57.19 -16.95
N ASN A 127 15.80 57.68 -17.15
CA ASN A 127 15.16 58.72 -16.32
C ASN A 127 14.15 58.13 -15.31
N GLY A 128 13.77 56.87 -15.48
CA GLY A 128 12.81 56.17 -14.61
C GLY A 128 13.23 56.05 -13.15
N LYS A 129 12.25 55.72 -12.30
CA LYS A 129 12.46 55.46 -10.88
C LYS A 129 12.91 54.02 -10.64
N ILE A 130 13.97 53.84 -9.85
CA ILE A 130 14.47 52.52 -9.46
C ILE A 130 14.12 52.25 -8.00
N ILE A 131 13.48 51.12 -7.77
CA ILE A 131 13.17 50.53 -6.47
C ILE A 131 14.02 49.28 -6.32
N ALA A 132 15.02 49.33 -5.43
CA ALA A 132 15.92 48.21 -5.18
C ALA A 132 15.53 47.51 -3.88
N ILE A 133 15.41 46.18 -3.91
CA ILE A 133 14.86 45.38 -2.82
C ILE A 133 15.92 44.37 -2.38
N THR A 134 16.26 44.39 -1.11
CA THR A 134 17.06 43.34 -0.47
C THR A 134 16.43 42.88 0.84
N GLY A 135 16.99 41.82 1.40
CA GLY A 135 16.47 41.16 2.60
C GLY A 135 16.79 39.68 2.64
N THR A 136 16.65 39.03 3.78
CA THR A 136 16.82 37.58 3.90
C THR A 136 15.59 36.86 3.34
N VAL A 137 14.38 37.27 3.74
CA VAL A 137 13.09 36.76 3.24
C VAL A 137 12.27 37.91 2.62
N GLY A 138 11.32 37.61 1.74
CA GLY A 138 10.33 38.59 1.24
C GLY A 138 10.66 39.28 -0.09
N LYS A 139 11.94 39.37 -0.46
CA LYS A 139 12.42 40.06 -1.68
C LYS A 139 11.59 39.82 -2.94
N SER A 140 11.48 38.55 -3.36
CA SER A 140 10.80 38.22 -4.62
C SER A 140 9.31 38.49 -4.56
N SER A 141 8.65 38.24 -3.41
CA SER A 141 7.22 38.51 -3.24
C SER A 141 6.94 40.02 -3.27
N THR A 142 7.77 40.84 -2.60
CA THR A 142 7.68 42.31 -2.67
C THR A 142 7.95 42.82 -4.08
N LYS A 143 8.93 42.25 -4.79
CA LYS A 143 9.21 42.59 -6.19
C LYS A 143 8.03 42.24 -7.11
N ASP A 144 7.42 41.06 -6.94
CA ASP A 144 6.26 40.63 -7.73
C ASP A 144 5.04 41.52 -7.47
N LEU A 145 4.78 41.86 -6.19
CA LEU A 145 3.74 42.81 -5.79
C LEU A 145 3.93 44.18 -6.44
N LEU A 146 5.14 44.75 -6.32
CA LEU A 146 5.46 46.05 -6.91
C LEU A 146 5.38 46.04 -8.42
N HIS A 147 5.85 44.97 -9.07
CA HIS A 147 5.76 44.86 -10.52
C HIS A 147 4.30 44.84 -10.99
N MET A 148 3.42 44.09 -10.31
CA MET A 148 1.98 44.07 -10.61
C MET A 148 1.34 45.45 -10.44
N LEU A 149 1.65 46.15 -9.35
CA LEU A 149 1.06 47.46 -9.07
C LEU A 149 1.57 48.54 -10.03
N LEU A 150 2.88 48.60 -10.30
CA LEU A 150 3.51 49.63 -11.16
C LEU A 150 3.27 49.41 -12.64
N ALA A 151 3.06 48.17 -13.10
CA ALA A 151 2.81 47.89 -14.52
C ALA A 151 1.54 48.57 -15.08
N GLU A 152 0.56 48.90 -14.24
CA GLU A 152 -0.61 49.70 -14.64
C GLU A 152 -0.35 51.21 -14.63
N GLU A 153 0.66 51.65 -13.89
CA GLU A 153 1.00 53.07 -13.76
C GLU A 153 2.00 53.50 -14.84
N GLY A 154 2.74 52.55 -15.42
CA GLY A 154 3.71 52.84 -16.46
C GLY A 154 4.59 51.67 -16.88
N SER A 155 5.44 51.91 -17.89
CA SER A 155 6.40 50.92 -18.36
C SER A 155 7.34 50.48 -17.23
N THR A 156 7.32 49.19 -16.90
CA THR A 156 8.01 48.65 -15.73
C THR A 156 8.92 47.49 -16.10
N ILE A 157 10.19 47.55 -15.70
CA ILE A 157 11.13 46.42 -15.76
C ILE A 157 11.34 45.86 -14.36
N ALA A 158 11.27 44.54 -14.19
CA ALA A 158 11.56 43.88 -12.93
C ALA A 158 12.60 42.76 -13.10
N THR A 159 13.31 42.44 -12.02
CA THR A 159 14.24 41.28 -12.01
C THR A 159 13.51 40.00 -12.43
N GLN A 160 14.08 39.30 -13.41
CA GLN A 160 13.56 38.05 -13.94
C GLN A 160 14.25 36.83 -13.32
N GLY A 161 13.47 35.82 -12.94
CA GLY A 161 13.99 34.60 -12.33
C GLY A 161 14.86 34.89 -11.09
N ASN A 162 16.04 34.28 -11.03
CA ASN A 162 17.03 34.47 -9.97
C ASN A 162 18.16 35.43 -10.38
N HIS A 163 17.91 36.39 -11.28
CA HIS A 163 18.89 37.42 -11.68
C HIS A 163 19.10 38.52 -10.63
N ASN A 164 19.28 38.10 -9.38
CA ASN A 164 19.50 38.97 -8.22
C ASN A 164 20.97 39.00 -7.76
N THR A 165 21.85 38.22 -8.38
CA THR A 165 23.30 38.23 -8.15
C THR A 165 23.97 39.40 -8.89
N ARG A 166 25.26 39.65 -8.64
CA ARG A 166 26.04 40.71 -9.30
C ARG A 166 25.84 40.73 -10.82
N THR A 167 25.98 39.58 -11.48
CA THR A 167 25.77 39.45 -12.93
C THR A 167 24.32 39.70 -13.33
N GLY A 168 23.37 39.09 -12.63
CA GLY A 168 21.94 39.25 -12.93
C GLY A 168 21.44 40.69 -12.76
N THR A 169 21.97 41.43 -11.79
CA THR A 169 21.69 42.86 -11.60
C THR A 169 22.20 43.68 -12.78
N MET A 170 23.42 43.43 -13.28
CA MET A 170 23.95 44.11 -14.47
C MET A 170 23.09 43.84 -15.70
N VAL A 171 22.64 42.59 -15.89
CA VAL A 171 21.72 42.23 -16.97
C VAL A 171 20.40 42.98 -16.84
N SER A 172 19.82 43.05 -15.64
CA SER A 172 18.57 43.77 -15.40
C SER A 172 18.71 45.28 -15.66
N LEU A 173 19.85 45.88 -15.32
CA LEU A 173 20.13 47.29 -15.60
C LEU A 173 20.32 47.54 -17.10
N ALA A 174 21.04 46.68 -17.82
CA ALA A 174 21.24 46.82 -19.26
C ALA A 174 19.91 46.78 -20.06
N ARG A 175 18.87 46.10 -19.52
CA ARG A 175 17.52 46.09 -20.10
C ARG A 175 16.79 47.43 -19.99
N CYS A 176 17.25 48.30 -19.08
CA CYS A 176 16.67 49.63 -18.88
C CYS A 176 17.03 50.62 -20.00
N ILE A 177 17.77 50.19 -21.03
CA ILE A 177 18.05 50.99 -22.24
C ILE A 177 16.77 51.46 -22.97
N THR A 178 15.64 50.81 -22.69
CA THR A 178 14.31 51.18 -23.18
C THR A 178 13.69 52.39 -22.45
N ASP A 179 14.37 52.92 -21.44
CA ASP A 179 13.93 54.01 -20.56
C ASP A 179 12.57 53.75 -19.90
N PRO A 180 12.42 52.65 -19.11
CA PRO A 180 11.18 52.36 -18.41
C PRO A 180 10.89 53.43 -17.36
N GLN A 181 9.60 53.72 -17.09
CA GLN A 181 9.19 54.65 -16.03
C GLN A 181 9.55 54.11 -14.64
N TYR A 182 9.47 52.79 -14.44
CA TYR A 182 9.77 52.13 -13.18
C TYR A 182 10.69 50.92 -13.36
N VAL A 183 11.58 50.70 -12.40
CA VAL A 183 12.45 49.52 -12.35
C VAL A 183 12.41 48.92 -10.95
N VAL A 184 12.08 47.63 -10.84
CA VAL A 184 12.01 46.91 -9.57
C VAL A 184 13.10 45.84 -9.54
N LEU A 185 14.19 46.12 -8.82
CA LEU A 185 15.37 45.26 -8.77
C LEU A 185 15.42 44.45 -7.48
N GLU A 186 15.37 43.13 -7.59
CA GLU A 186 15.73 42.23 -6.51
C GLU A 186 17.26 42.09 -6.44
N VAL A 187 17.85 42.33 -5.27
CA VAL A 187 19.30 42.32 -5.04
C VAL A 187 19.66 41.35 -3.92
N ALA A 188 20.38 40.28 -4.26
CA ALA A 188 20.92 39.33 -3.30
C ALA A 188 22.14 39.91 -2.57
N ILE A 189 22.42 39.38 -1.38
CA ILE A 189 23.58 39.82 -0.59
C ILE A 189 24.92 39.59 -1.32
N SER A 190 25.00 38.57 -2.19
CA SER A 190 26.17 38.29 -3.03
C SER A 190 26.49 39.42 -4.03
N ALA A 191 25.50 40.19 -4.46
CA ALA A 191 25.70 41.37 -5.29
C ALA A 191 26.37 42.53 -4.54
N LEU A 192 26.44 42.46 -3.20
CA LEU A 192 26.88 43.52 -2.29
C LEU A 192 28.20 43.20 -1.55
N TRP A 193 28.77 42.01 -1.76
CA TRP A 193 29.94 41.53 -1.01
C TRP A 193 31.22 42.32 -1.27
N MET A 194 31.44 42.81 -2.50
CA MET A 194 32.69 43.50 -2.85
C MET A 194 32.89 44.76 -1.99
N GLN A 195 34.14 45.03 -1.59
CA GLN A 195 34.49 46.18 -0.76
C GLN A 195 34.12 47.52 -1.42
N SER A 196 34.19 47.60 -2.75
CA SER A 196 33.76 48.75 -3.54
C SER A 196 32.24 48.96 -3.64
N GLY A 197 31.42 48.12 -2.96
CA GLY A 197 29.97 48.18 -3.01
C GLY A 197 29.30 47.30 -4.09
N GLY A 198 30.10 46.53 -4.85
CA GLY A 198 29.60 45.51 -5.80
C GLY A 198 28.74 46.09 -6.92
N ALA A 199 27.62 45.43 -7.24
CA ALA A 199 26.64 45.97 -8.20
C ALA A 199 25.81 47.13 -7.60
N GLY A 200 25.77 47.26 -6.27
CA GLY A 200 24.94 48.25 -5.57
C GLY A 200 25.24 49.69 -5.98
N THR A 201 26.51 50.02 -6.22
CA THR A 201 26.93 51.37 -6.64
C THR A 201 26.48 51.73 -8.05
N ARG A 202 26.25 50.73 -8.92
CA ARG A 202 25.74 50.93 -10.28
C ARG A 202 24.23 51.16 -10.33
N ILE A 203 23.49 50.66 -9.33
CA ILE A 203 22.02 50.72 -9.32
C ILE A 203 21.54 52.18 -9.24
N LYS A 204 22.15 52.98 -8.36
CA LYS A 204 21.71 54.36 -8.07
C LYS A 204 20.18 54.46 -7.82
N PRO A 205 19.67 53.79 -6.75
CA PRO A 205 18.24 53.66 -6.51
C PRO A 205 17.60 54.97 -6.04
N HIS A 206 16.30 55.11 -6.30
CA HIS A 206 15.47 56.16 -5.70
C HIS A 206 14.88 55.69 -4.37
N LEU A 207 14.49 54.42 -4.33
CA LEU A 207 13.94 53.76 -3.16
C LEU A 207 14.71 52.47 -2.89
N VAL A 208 15.07 52.22 -1.64
CA VAL A 208 15.66 50.96 -1.18
C VAL A 208 14.70 50.33 -0.19
N ILE A 209 14.33 49.06 -0.39
CA ILE A 209 13.53 48.28 0.56
C ILE A 209 14.42 47.23 1.19
N ILE A 210 14.47 47.20 2.52
CA ILE A 210 15.12 46.13 3.29
C ILE A 210 14.01 45.39 4.04
N THR A 211 13.63 44.22 3.53
CA THR A 211 12.44 43.50 4.00
C THR A 211 12.67 42.75 5.30
N GLU A 212 13.87 42.20 5.51
CA GLU A 212 14.23 41.38 6.67
C GLU A 212 15.75 41.22 6.81
N ILE A 213 16.26 41.14 8.04
CA ILE A 213 17.63 40.76 8.36
C ILE A 213 17.61 39.43 9.11
N GLY A 214 18.28 38.43 8.57
CA GLY A 214 18.33 37.09 9.15
C GLY A 214 19.53 36.31 8.65
N MET A 215 19.96 35.30 9.38
CA MET A 215 21.12 34.49 9.03
C MET A 215 20.88 33.64 7.77
N THR A 216 21.76 33.79 6.78
CA THR A 216 21.80 33.01 5.54
C THR A 216 23.18 33.16 4.90
N GLN A 217 23.61 32.20 4.08
CA GLN A 217 24.90 32.24 3.37
C GLN A 217 26.10 32.41 4.32
N VAL A 218 26.06 31.73 5.46
CA VAL A 218 27.11 31.74 6.48
C VAL A 218 28.38 31.13 5.89
N GLY A 219 29.50 31.82 6.07
CA GLY A 219 30.79 31.41 5.49
C GLY A 219 31.85 32.49 5.63
N ARG A 220 32.76 32.61 4.65
CA ARG A 220 33.91 33.53 4.73
C ARG A 220 33.51 34.99 4.96
N ASN A 221 32.43 35.44 4.31
CA ASN A 221 32.03 36.86 4.33
C ASN A 221 30.98 37.19 5.39
N VAL A 222 30.11 36.25 5.75
CA VAL A 222 29.00 36.45 6.70
C VAL A 222 29.16 35.46 7.85
N LYS A 223 29.46 35.97 9.04
CA LYS A 223 29.58 35.16 10.27
C LYS A 223 28.51 35.50 11.30
N THR A 224 28.05 36.76 11.28
CA THR A 224 27.08 37.30 12.25
C THR A 224 25.89 37.95 11.56
N LEU A 225 24.83 38.19 12.34
CA LEU A 225 23.66 38.92 11.88
C LEU A 225 24.02 40.36 11.48
N ARG A 226 24.92 40.99 12.25
CA ARG A 226 25.48 42.31 11.96
C ARG A 226 26.21 42.36 10.62
N ASP A 227 26.90 41.29 10.20
CA ASP A 227 27.51 41.22 8.87
C ASP A 227 26.44 41.26 7.77
N THR A 228 25.36 40.48 7.94
CA THR A 228 24.23 40.46 7.00
C THR A 228 23.60 41.85 6.88
N ALA A 229 23.36 42.51 8.01
CA ALA A 229 22.85 43.88 8.07
C ALA A 229 23.78 44.84 7.32
N ARG A 230 25.09 44.82 7.62
CA ARG A 230 26.09 45.68 6.98
C ARG A 230 26.09 45.53 5.46
N PHE A 231 26.12 44.30 4.94
CA PHE A 231 26.13 44.10 3.49
C PHE A 231 24.82 44.53 2.83
N LYS A 232 23.66 44.25 3.43
CA LYS A 232 22.36 44.64 2.85
C LYS A 232 22.18 46.16 2.84
N THR A 233 22.60 46.87 3.89
CA THR A 233 22.51 48.34 3.95
C THR A 233 23.45 49.03 2.95
N ARG A 234 24.50 48.38 2.45
CA ARG A 234 25.34 48.93 1.36
C ARG A 234 24.55 49.23 0.09
N LEU A 235 23.38 48.63 -0.11
CA LEU A 235 22.50 49.00 -1.21
C LEU A 235 22.09 50.48 -1.16
N CYS A 236 22.07 51.09 0.03
CA CYS A 236 21.82 52.52 0.23
C CYS A 236 23.03 53.41 -0.15
N ASN A 237 24.25 52.87 -0.28
CA ASN A 237 25.47 53.65 -0.50
C ASN A 237 25.43 54.52 -1.79
N ALA A 238 24.67 54.12 -2.79
CA ALA A 238 24.48 54.89 -4.02
C ALA A 238 23.06 55.46 -4.17
N ILE A 239 22.30 55.56 -3.07
CA ILE A 239 20.96 56.15 -3.14
C ILE A 239 21.04 57.59 -3.68
N LEU A 240 20.11 57.95 -4.56
CA LEU A 240 20.09 59.30 -5.12
C LEU A 240 19.68 60.33 -4.06
N PRO A 241 20.12 61.59 -4.18
CA PRO A 241 19.72 62.66 -3.25
C PRO A 241 18.19 62.74 -3.10
N GLY A 242 17.72 62.77 -1.86
CA GLY A 242 16.29 62.77 -1.52
C GLY A 242 15.59 61.41 -1.58
N GLY A 243 16.33 60.32 -1.87
CA GLY A 243 15.80 58.96 -1.87
C GLY A 243 15.49 58.42 -0.47
N TYR A 244 14.67 57.35 -0.43
CA TYR A 244 14.21 56.72 0.81
C TYR A 244 14.68 55.28 0.98
N ALA A 245 15.02 54.92 2.22
CA ALA A 245 15.11 53.56 2.71
C ALA A 245 13.81 53.19 3.46
N ILE A 246 13.10 52.20 2.95
CA ILE A 246 11.86 51.63 3.51
C ILE A 246 12.24 50.39 4.30
N LEU A 247 12.14 50.47 5.63
CA LEU A 247 12.70 49.49 6.55
C LEU A 247 11.63 48.80 7.39
N ASN A 248 11.66 47.47 7.47
CA ASN A 248 10.82 46.71 8.40
C ASN A 248 11.26 47.02 9.85
N ARG A 249 10.42 47.64 10.65
CA ARG A 249 10.72 47.96 12.07
C ARG A 249 10.79 46.71 12.94
N ASP A 250 10.13 45.62 12.52
CA ASP A 250 10.11 44.36 13.25
C ASP A 250 11.39 43.51 13.06
N MET A 251 12.30 43.92 12.18
CA MET A 251 13.49 43.13 11.84
C MET A 251 14.59 43.24 12.89
N ASP A 252 15.39 42.19 13.03
CA ASP A 252 16.62 42.26 13.81
C ASP A 252 17.60 43.29 13.22
N GLU A 253 18.45 43.87 14.08
CA GLU A 253 19.43 44.88 13.68
C GLU A 253 18.83 46.15 13.03
N TYR A 254 17.53 46.41 13.23
CA TYR A 254 16.86 47.59 12.69
C TYR A 254 17.61 48.90 12.99
N ASP A 255 18.01 49.13 14.26
CA ASP A 255 18.65 50.39 14.67
C ASP A 255 19.95 50.63 13.91
N PHE A 256 20.75 49.57 13.71
CA PHE A 256 21.97 49.65 12.94
C PHE A 256 21.68 49.94 11.45
N VAL A 257 20.74 49.22 10.86
CA VAL A 257 20.36 49.41 9.45
C VAL A 257 19.83 50.82 9.21
N SER A 258 19.00 51.33 10.11
CA SER A 258 18.42 52.68 10.07
C SER A 258 19.51 53.75 10.13
N GLN A 259 20.39 53.70 11.14
CA GLN A 259 21.49 54.65 11.30
C GLN A 259 22.44 54.63 10.11
N GLU A 260 22.79 53.45 9.61
CA GLU A 260 23.72 53.28 8.50
C GLU A 260 23.09 53.72 7.16
N ALA A 261 21.79 53.50 6.94
CA ALA A 261 21.08 54.04 5.79
C ALA A 261 21.07 55.58 5.78
N ILE A 262 20.87 56.21 6.94
CA ILE A 262 20.95 57.66 7.11
C ILE A 262 22.36 58.17 6.80
N ARG A 263 23.41 57.46 7.24
CA ARG A 263 24.81 57.80 6.92
C ARG A 263 25.10 57.78 5.42
N TYR A 264 24.47 56.86 4.68
CA TYR A 264 24.54 56.84 3.21
C TYR A 264 23.66 57.90 2.52
N GLY A 265 23.00 58.78 3.28
CA GLY A 265 22.19 59.89 2.75
C GLY A 265 20.73 59.54 2.45
N ALA A 266 20.24 58.36 2.87
CA ALA A 266 18.85 58.00 2.72
C ALA A 266 17.96 58.68 3.77
N ARG A 267 16.75 59.07 3.38
CA ARG A 267 15.66 59.29 4.32
C ARG A 267 15.09 57.95 4.75
N VAL A 268 14.80 57.74 6.03
CA VAL A 268 14.24 56.47 6.51
C VAL A 268 12.74 56.60 6.73
N ILE A 269 11.98 55.60 6.28
CA ILE A 269 10.60 55.36 6.68
C ILE A 269 10.45 53.92 7.13
N SER A 270 9.92 53.71 8.32
CA SER A 270 9.77 52.40 8.93
C SER A 270 8.32 51.91 8.94
N TYR A 271 8.14 50.61 8.82
CA TYR A 271 6.81 49.99 8.77
C TYR A 271 6.80 48.68 9.57
N GLY A 272 5.63 48.25 10.04
CA GLY A 272 5.50 46.93 10.67
C GLY A 272 4.48 46.87 11.80
N PHE A 273 4.54 45.80 12.57
CA PHE A 273 3.70 45.58 13.75
C PHE A 273 4.26 46.28 15.00
N HIS A 274 5.52 46.71 14.96
CA HIS A 274 6.14 47.44 16.03
C HIS A 274 5.43 48.79 16.28
N PRO A 275 5.06 49.13 17.54
CA PRO A 275 4.31 50.34 17.85
C PRO A 275 5.02 51.65 17.47
N GLN A 276 6.35 51.63 17.38
CA GLN A 276 7.18 52.78 16.98
C GLN A 276 7.48 52.85 15.47
N ALA A 277 6.82 52.03 14.64
CA ALA A 277 6.95 52.17 13.19
C ALA A 277 6.31 53.49 12.73
N ASP A 278 6.88 54.15 11.72
CA ASP A 278 6.28 55.35 11.11
C ASP A 278 4.95 55.01 10.42
N VAL A 279 4.83 53.77 9.93
CA VAL A 279 3.61 53.19 9.36
C VAL A 279 3.24 51.92 10.15
N PRO A 280 2.56 52.07 11.31
CA PRO A 280 2.20 50.95 12.15
C PRO A 280 0.95 50.22 11.61
N VAL A 281 0.92 48.90 11.80
CA VAL A 281 -0.29 48.09 11.62
C VAL A 281 -1.21 48.30 12.81
N THR A 282 -2.39 48.87 12.58
CA THR A 282 -3.40 49.13 13.61
C THR A 282 -4.38 47.97 13.78
N ASN A 283 -4.59 47.18 12.73
CA ASN A 283 -5.44 45.99 12.76
C ASN A 283 -4.92 44.91 11.79
N TYR A 284 -4.99 43.65 12.22
CA TYR A 284 -4.60 42.49 11.42
C TYR A 284 -5.48 41.29 11.73
N ALA A 285 -6.14 40.75 10.71
CA ALA A 285 -6.87 39.49 10.79
C ALA A 285 -6.46 38.60 9.61
N ALA A 286 -6.22 37.32 9.88
CA ALA A 286 -5.83 36.36 8.86
C ALA A 286 -6.79 35.17 8.85
N GLU A 287 -7.19 34.77 7.65
CA GLU A 287 -7.94 33.56 7.36
C GLU A 287 -7.04 32.61 6.54
N THR A 288 -7.54 31.43 6.18
CA THR A 288 -6.72 30.42 5.47
C THR A 288 -6.28 30.82 4.06
N ASP A 289 -6.97 31.77 3.43
CA ASP A 289 -6.74 32.18 2.04
C ASP A 289 -6.47 33.69 1.86
N HIS A 290 -6.65 34.51 2.90
CA HIS A 290 -6.45 35.95 2.83
C HIS A 290 -6.05 36.59 4.17
N SER A 291 -5.67 37.87 4.14
CA SER A 291 -5.44 38.72 5.31
C SER A 291 -6.08 40.08 5.11
N ILE A 292 -6.73 40.59 6.15
CA ILE A 292 -7.25 41.96 6.25
C ILE A 292 -6.27 42.77 7.08
N ILE A 293 -5.77 43.86 6.50
CA ILE A 293 -4.70 44.68 7.07
C ILE A 293 -5.19 46.12 7.13
N GLU A 294 -4.95 46.78 8.25
CA GLU A 294 -5.17 48.21 8.44
C GLU A 294 -3.87 48.84 8.92
N ILE A 295 -3.45 49.90 8.23
CA ILE A 295 -2.26 50.68 8.56
C ILE A 295 -2.61 52.14 8.77
N LEU A 296 -1.84 52.83 9.60
CA LEU A 296 -1.90 54.29 9.73
C LEU A 296 -0.79 54.91 8.88
N PHE A 297 -1.15 55.62 7.81
CA PHE A 297 -0.20 56.27 6.90
C PHE A 297 -0.48 57.77 6.81
N ASN A 298 0.48 58.61 7.20
CA ASN A 298 0.33 60.07 7.28
C ASN A 298 -0.94 60.53 8.02
N GLY A 299 -1.31 59.83 9.10
CA GLY A 299 -2.51 60.11 9.91
C GLY A 299 -3.83 59.58 9.32
N THR A 300 -3.82 58.96 8.14
CA THR A 300 -4.99 58.35 7.50
C THR A 300 -4.96 56.84 7.64
N ALA A 301 -6.07 56.24 8.06
CA ALA A 301 -6.23 54.78 8.08
C ALA A 301 -6.44 54.23 6.67
N ILE A 302 -5.61 53.28 6.24
CA ILE A 302 -5.75 52.56 4.97
C ILE A 302 -6.03 51.09 5.29
N LYS A 303 -7.22 50.64 4.91
CA LYS A 303 -7.68 49.25 5.08
C LYS A 303 -7.73 48.54 3.73
N TYR A 304 -7.14 47.34 3.65
CA TYR A 304 -7.14 46.56 2.43
C TYR A 304 -7.10 45.05 2.69
N GLN A 305 -7.44 44.28 1.66
CA GLN A 305 -7.38 42.82 1.66
C GLN A 305 -6.22 42.34 0.79
N LEU A 306 -5.44 41.40 1.32
CA LEU A 306 -4.42 40.66 0.59
C LEU A 306 -4.85 39.20 0.49
N ASN A 307 -5.01 38.67 -0.72
CA ASN A 307 -5.43 37.28 -0.97
C ASN A 307 -4.25 36.28 -0.83
N VAL A 308 -3.46 36.49 0.22
CA VAL A 308 -2.37 35.63 0.67
C VAL A 308 -2.31 35.75 2.20
N PRO A 309 -2.33 34.63 2.94
CA PRO A 309 -2.30 34.66 4.40
C PRO A 309 -0.89 34.93 4.97
N GLY A 310 -0.85 35.35 6.24
CA GLY A 310 0.37 35.39 7.07
C GLY A 310 1.04 36.77 7.18
N LYS A 311 1.66 37.04 8.34
CA LYS A 311 2.26 38.34 8.68
C LYS A 311 3.41 38.73 7.77
N GLY A 312 4.21 37.76 7.31
CA GLY A 312 5.30 38.02 6.37
C GLY A 312 4.83 38.67 5.08
N MET A 313 3.69 38.22 4.53
CA MET A 313 3.10 38.80 3.33
C MET A 313 2.39 40.13 3.60
N ALA A 314 1.80 40.29 4.78
CA ALA A 314 1.29 41.59 5.21
C ALA A 314 2.42 42.65 5.22
N ARG A 315 3.58 42.37 5.83
CA ARG A 315 4.76 43.26 5.81
C ARG A 315 5.21 43.61 4.40
N ASN A 316 5.32 42.61 3.51
CA ASN A 316 5.71 42.84 2.12
C ASN A 316 4.73 43.76 1.39
N SER A 317 3.42 43.63 1.66
CA SER A 317 2.38 44.48 1.06
C SER A 317 2.46 45.92 1.52
N ILE A 318 2.77 46.17 2.79
CA ILE A 318 2.93 47.52 3.36
C ILE A 318 4.16 48.20 2.74
N ALA A 319 5.29 47.49 2.65
CA ALA A 319 6.49 48.00 2.00
C ALA A 319 6.23 48.40 0.54
N ALA A 320 5.44 47.59 -0.18
CA ALA A 320 5.04 47.88 -1.55
C ALA A 320 4.17 49.15 -1.63
N LEU A 321 3.15 49.30 -0.78
CA LEU A 321 2.29 50.50 -0.75
C LEU A 321 3.07 51.79 -0.46
N ILE A 322 3.99 51.75 0.48
CA ILE A 322 4.87 52.89 0.79
C ILE A 322 5.71 53.24 -0.44
N ALA A 323 6.28 52.23 -1.12
CA ALA A 323 7.07 52.46 -2.33
C ALA A 323 6.24 52.99 -3.51
N ILE A 324 4.98 52.57 -3.66
CA ILE A 324 4.02 53.14 -4.63
C ILE A 324 3.81 54.64 -4.36
N HIS A 325 3.51 55.00 -3.10
CA HIS A 325 3.30 56.39 -2.71
C HIS A 325 4.54 57.26 -2.98
N LEU A 326 5.72 56.81 -2.55
CA LEU A 326 6.98 57.52 -2.76
C LEU A 326 7.42 57.56 -4.24
N SER A 327 6.89 56.65 -5.06
CA SER A 327 7.04 56.69 -6.51
C SER A 327 6.11 57.71 -7.18
N GLY A 328 5.21 58.35 -6.44
CA GLY A 328 4.28 59.38 -6.94
C GLY A 328 2.94 58.83 -7.42
N CYS A 329 2.63 57.57 -7.11
CA CYS A 329 1.38 56.90 -7.47
C CYS A 329 0.35 56.95 -6.32
N ASP A 330 -0.93 56.78 -6.64
CA ASP A 330 -2.02 56.78 -5.65
C ASP A 330 -2.02 55.48 -4.81
N ILE A 331 -1.74 55.63 -3.52
CA ILE A 331 -1.70 54.53 -2.55
C ILE A 331 -3.07 53.88 -2.32
N ASN A 332 -4.17 54.63 -2.37
CA ASN A 332 -5.52 54.09 -2.15
C ASN A 332 -5.95 53.22 -3.33
N LYS A 333 -5.67 53.69 -4.55
CA LYS A 333 -5.89 52.90 -5.78
C LYS A 333 -5.07 51.61 -5.75
N ALA A 334 -3.81 51.68 -5.32
CA ALA A 334 -2.97 50.49 -5.18
C ALA A 334 -3.45 49.54 -4.09
N ALA A 335 -3.89 50.06 -2.93
CA ALA A 335 -4.40 49.26 -1.82
C ALA A 335 -5.65 48.45 -2.23
N GLY A 336 -6.55 49.03 -3.02
CA GLY A 336 -7.71 48.32 -3.57
C GLY A 336 -7.35 47.16 -4.51
N ARG A 337 -6.19 47.24 -5.19
CA ARG A 337 -5.73 46.24 -6.17
C ARG A 337 -4.83 45.16 -5.59
N ILE A 338 -4.34 45.32 -4.37
CA ILE A 338 -3.52 44.29 -3.70
C ILE A 338 -4.27 42.96 -3.59
N ALA A 339 -5.61 42.98 -3.54
CA ALA A 339 -6.43 41.78 -3.57
C ALA A 339 -6.26 40.94 -4.85
N ASP A 340 -5.77 41.49 -5.97
CA ASP A 340 -5.54 40.73 -7.21
C ASP A 340 -4.27 39.88 -7.14
N TYR A 341 -3.39 40.15 -6.18
CA TYR A 341 -2.15 39.41 -6.04
C TYR A 341 -2.40 37.94 -5.65
N ARG A 342 -1.65 37.04 -6.27
CA ARG A 342 -1.55 35.62 -5.90
C ARG A 342 -0.09 35.21 -5.91
N ASN A 343 0.30 34.31 -5.02
CA ASN A 343 1.66 33.77 -5.01
C ASN A 343 1.94 32.94 -6.28
N HIS A 344 3.21 32.96 -6.70
CA HIS A 344 3.74 32.04 -7.72
C HIS A 344 3.68 30.57 -7.26
N LYS A 345 3.83 29.63 -8.20
CA LYS A 345 3.87 28.18 -7.90
C LYS A 345 4.87 27.86 -6.78
N ASN A 346 4.48 26.95 -5.88
CA ASN A 346 5.27 26.43 -4.74
C ASN A 346 5.60 27.45 -3.63
N LYS A 347 4.88 28.58 -3.55
CA LYS A 347 4.98 29.56 -2.46
C LYS A 347 3.65 29.65 -1.72
N LEU A 348 3.53 28.93 -0.60
CA LEU A 348 2.28 28.80 0.19
C LEU A 348 1.05 28.49 -0.69
N GLN A 349 1.17 27.54 -1.63
CA GLN A 349 0.04 27.11 -2.45
C GLN A 349 -0.81 26.09 -1.70
N THR A 350 -2.10 26.37 -1.62
CA THR A 350 -3.06 25.51 -0.92
C THR A 350 -3.89 24.70 -1.93
N GLY A 351 -4.05 23.41 -1.71
CA GLY A 351 -4.89 22.56 -2.56
C GLY A 351 -5.31 21.27 -1.87
N THR A 352 -6.11 20.46 -2.57
CA THR A 352 -6.56 19.15 -2.08
C THR A 352 -5.78 18.04 -2.76
N MET A 353 -5.34 17.04 -1.99
CA MET A 353 -4.68 15.83 -2.53
C MET A 353 -5.43 14.58 -2.08
N THR A 354 -5.79 13.72 -3.03
CA THR A 354 -6.47 12.44 -2.75
C THR A 354 -5.50 11.43 -2.17
N LEU A 355 -5.94 10.57 -1.26
CA LEU A 355 -5.13 9.47 -0.73
C LEU A 355 -5.38 8.16 -1.51
N PRO A 356 -4.37 7.26 -1.64
CA PRO A 356 -4.53 5.96 -2.31
C PRO A 356 -5.68 5.12 -1.75
N GLY A 357 -5.81 5.11 -0.42
CA GLY A 357 -6.88 4.42 0.30
C GLY A 357 -8.24 5.13 0.24
N GLY A 358 -8.38 6.29 -0.41
CA GLY A 358 -9.61 7.10 -0.45
C GLY A 358 -9.65 8.25 0.57
N GLY A 359 -10.49 9.25 0.30
CA GLY A 359 -10.49 10.53 1.02
C GLY A 359 -9.42 11.51 0.52
N SER A 360 -9.28 12.65 1.19
CA SER A 360 -8.33 13.69 0.79
C SER A 360 -7.72 14.44 1.97
N VAL A 361 -6.60 15.10 1.72
CA VAL A 361 -5.90 16.01 2.64
C VAL A 361 -5.86 17.41 2.07
N THR A 362 -5.74 18.42 2.94
CA THR A 362 -5.38 19.78 2.56
C THR A 362 -3.86 19.88 2.52
N LEU A 363 -3.30 20.22 1.37
CA LEU A 363 -1.86 20.37 1.15
C LEU A 363 -1.50 21.86 1.05
N ILE A 364 -0.56 22.30 1.90
CA ILE A 364 0.07 23.62 1.88
C ILE A 364 1.51 23.43 1.35
N ASP A 365 1.71 23.73 0.08
CA ASP A 365 2.99 23.58 -0.62
C ASP A 365 3.79 24.90 -0.58
N ASP A 366 4.82 24.93 0.25
CA ASP A 366 5.79 26.03 0.36
C ASP A 366 7.23 25.57 0.11
N ASN A 367 7.38 24.64 -0.82
CA ASN A 367 8.65 23.96 -1.12
C ASN A 367 9.51 24.70 -2.17
N TYR A 368 9.73 26.00 -1.98
CA TYR A 368 10.58 26.82 -2.85
C TYR A 368 11.94 27.16 -2.21
N ASN A 369 11.95 27.52 -0.93
CA ASN A 369 13.17 27.74 -0.15
C ASN A 369 12.83 27.74 1.36
N ALA A 370 13.84 27.53 2.21
CA ALA A 370 13.69 27.57 3.66
C ALA A 370 14.83 28.33 4.35
N THR A 371 14.41 29.22 5.23
CA THR A 371 15.16 29.91 6.30
C THR A 371 14.36 29.76 7.59
N LEU A 372 14.99 29.95 8.74
CA LEU A 372 14.32 29.91 10.06
C LEU A 372 13.05 30.78 10.06
N THR A 373 13.17 32.07 9.72
CA THR A 373 12.04 33.01 9.67
C THR A 373 10.93 32.55 8.72
N SER A 374 11.28 32.03 7.54
CA SER A 374 10.26 31.55 6.59
C SER A 374 9.52 30.30 7.08
N MET A 375 10.21 29.38 7.78
CA MET A 375 9.60 28.19 8.37
C MET A 375 8.59 28.58 9.44
N CYS A 376 8.97 29.48 10.35
CA CYS A 376 8.07 30.02 11.37
C CYS A 376 6.81 30.66 10.76
N ASN A 377 6.97 31.46 9.70
CA ASN A 377 5.81 32.05 9.00
C ASN A 377 4.89 30.98 8.39
N ALA A 378 5.45 29.88 7.85
CA ALA A 378 4.65 28.80 7.30
C ALA A 378 3.93 27.99 8.39
N PHE A 379 4.54 27.83 9.56
CA PHE A 379 3.88 27.24 10.73
C PHE A 379 2.70 28.10 11.21
N GLU A 380 2.87 29.43 11.24
CA GLU A 380 1.79 30.37 11.57
C GLU A 380 0.63 30.25 10.57
N VAL A 381 0.90 30.24 9.26
CA VAL A 381 -0.14 30.06 8.24
C VAL A 381 -0.82 28.70 8.39
N ALA A 382 -0.05 27.64 8.62
CA ALA A 382 -0.61 26.33 8.84
C ALA A 382 -1.57 26.36 10.03
N SER A 383 -1.24 27.05 11.14
CA SER A 383 -2.07 27.12 12.36
C SER A 383 -3.45 27.75 12.19
N LEU A 384 -3.69 28.53 11.11
CA LEU A 384 -4.98 29.16 10.82
C LEU A 384 -6.10 28.16 10.48
N TYR A 385 -5.74 26.96 10.03
CA TYR A 385 -6.72 25.93 9.68
C TYR A 385 -7.39 25.36 10.95
N ARG A 386 -8.70 25.49 11.05
CA ARG A 386 -9.47 24.89 12.16
C ARG A 386 -9.52 23.38 12.02
N MET A 387 -9.15 22.67 13.08
CA MET A 387 -9.11 21.21 13.12
C MET A 387 -10.45 20.65 13.63
N GLN A 388 -11.04 19.70 12.91
CA GLN A 388 -12.17 18.91 13.39
C GLN A 388 -11.69 17.73 14.26
N PRO A 389 -12.56 17.14 15.12
CA PRO A 389 -12.19 15.95 15.89
C PRO A 389 -11.63 14.84 15.00
N GLY A 390 -10.43 14.35 15.33
CA GLY A 390 -9.75 13.29 14.59
C GLY A 390 -8.89 13.75 13.40
N GLN A 391 -8.94 15.02 13.00
CA GLN A 391 -8.00 15.58 12.02
C GLN A 391 -6.66 15.93 12.67
N ARG A 392 -5.58 15.89 11.89
CA ARG A 392 -4.23 16.17 12.37
C ARG A 392 -3.54 17.22 11.52
N ARG A 393 -2.68 18.02 12.14
CA ARG A 393 -1.78 18.92 11.41
C ARG A 393 -0.43 18.22 11.24
N VAL A 394 0.04 18.14 10.00
CA VAL A 394 1.21 17.34 9.61
C VAL A 394 2.28 18.25 8.99
N ALA A 395 3.52 18.10 9.45
CA ALA A 395 4.68 18.79 8.90
C ALA A 395 5.57 17.81 8.12
N VAL A 396 5.93 18.18 6.89
CA VAL A 396 6.87 17.48 6.03
C VAL A 396 7.98 18.46 5.72
N LEU A 397 9.11 18.34 6.42
CA LEU A 397 10.13 19.38 6.47
C LEU A 397 11.48 18.93 5.89
N GLY A 398 12.06 19.76 5.05
CA GLY A 398 13.42 19.62 4.53
C GLY A 398 14.39 20.66 5.10
N ARG A 399 15.69 20.36 5.08
CA ARG A 399 16.79 21.18 5.63
C ARG A 399 16.71 22.69 5.38
N LEU A 400 17.30 23.45 6.31
CA LEU A 400 17.71 24.84 6.13
C LEU A 400 19.10 24.87 5.48
N ALA A 401 19.24 25.46 4.29
CA ALA A 401 20.51 25.47 3.56
C ALA A 401 21.40 26.67 3.93
N THR A 402 22.71 26.55 3.65
CA THR A 402 23.71 27.65 3.70
C THR A 402 23.97 28.26 5.08
N LEU A 403 23.93 27.45 6.14
CA LEU A 403 24.10 27.91 7.52
C LEU A 403 25.46 27.59 8.16
N GLY A 404 26.30 26.78 7.51
CA GLY A 404 27.63 26.45 8.02
C GLY A 404 27.59 25.96 9.48
N GLU A 405 28.42 26.55 10.34
CA GLU A 405 28.51 26.22 11.77
C GLU A 405 27.20 26.46 12.56
N LEU A 406 26.31 27.33 12.06
CA LEU A 406 25.02 27.64 12.70
C LEU A 406 23.88 26.69 12.30
N ALA A 407 24.16 25.68 11.47
CA ALA A 407 23.15 24.74 11.00
C ALA A 407 22.44 24.05 12.16
N LYS A 408 23.19 23.52 13.14
CA LYS A 408 22.64 22.80 14.29
C LYS A 408 21.66 23.64 15.11
N GLU A 409 22.12 24.81 15.58
CA GLU A 409 21.32 25.72 16.40
C GLU A 409 20.05 26.18 15.67
N SER A 410 20.17 26.46 14.37
CA SER A 410 19.03 26.91 13.56
C SER A 410 17.97 25.83 13.34
N HIS A 411 18.37 24.55 13.21
CA HIS A 411 17.42 23.46 13.09
C HIS A 411 16.73 23.17 14.44
N ILE A 412 17.46 23.22 15.55
CA ILE A 412 16.89 23.10 16.91
C ILE A 412 15.86 24.21 17.17
N ALA A 413 16.14 25.44 16.74
CA ALA A 413 15.27 26.59 16.93
C ALA A 413 13.88 26.47 16.24
N LEU A 414 13.68 25.48 15.35
CA LEU A 414 12.38 25.20 14.74
C LEU A 414 11.41 24.46 15.68
N ALA A 415 11.90 23.77 16.71
CA ALA A 415 11.09 22.89 17.53
C ALA A 415 9.97 23.62 18.27
N GLU A 416 10.29 24.72 18.94
CA GLU A 416 9.33 25.47 19.76
C GLU A 416 8.20 26.10 18.89
N PRO A 417 8.49 26.82 17.79
CA PRO A 417 7.45 27.34 16.90
C PRO A 417 6.59 26.24 16.26
N LEU A 418 7.18 25.09 15.92
CA LEU A 418 6.46 23.96 15.34
C LEU A 418 5.46 23.38 16.34
N LEU A 419 5.87 23.15 17.58
CA LEU A 419 4.99 22.62 18.62
C LEU A 419 3.87 23.62 18.98
N ARG A 420 4.21 24.92 19.07
CA ARG A 420 3.25 25.99 19.33
C ARG A 420 2.18 26.08 18.24
N ALA A 421 2.52 25.81 16.98
CA ALA A 421 1.58 25.77 15.87
C ALA A 421 0.68 24.51 15.84
N GLY A 422 0.85 23.60 16.80
CA GLY A 422 -0.02 22.43 16.99
C GLY A 422 0.19 21.34 15.94
N PHE A 423 1.42 21.12 15.48
CA PHE A 423 1.74 20.00 14.58
C PHE A 423 1.74 18.67 15.34
N ASP A 424 0.97 17.71 14.83
CA ASP A 424 0.76 16.41 15.48
C ASP A 424 1.80 15.36 15.06
N ARG A 425 2.20 15.41 13.79
CA ARG A 425 3.13 14.45 13.17
C ARG A 425 4.12 15.19 12.29
N VAL A 426 5.38 14.77 12.33
CA VAL A 426 6.48 15.41 11.61
C VAL A 426 7.31 14.37 10.86
N TRP A 427 7.49 14.58 9.56
CA TRP A 427 8.48 13.88 8.74
C TRP A 427 9.62 14.83 8.40
N LEU A 428 10.84 14.35 8.54
CA LEU A 428 12.06 15.15 8.46
C LEU A 428 12.98 14.64 7.35
N HIS A 429 13.53 15.55 6.54
CA HIS A 429 14.40 15.23 5.41
C HIS A 429 15.74 15.97 5.44
N GLY A 430 16.83 15.21 5.33
CA GLY A 430 18.20 15.69 5.27
C GLY A 430 18.96 15.50 6.58
N GLU A 431 20.26 15.25 6.50
CA GLU A 431 21.15 14.92 7.65
C GLU A 431 21.03 15.91 8.82
N GLU A 432 20.97 17.22 8.55
CA GLU A 432 20.90 18.30 9.54
C GLU A 432 19.56 18.32 10.28
N MET A 433 18.51 17.72 9.71
CA MET A 433 17.22 17.61 10.40
C MET A 433 17.25 16.63 11.58
N ARG A 434 18.33 15.86 11.78
CA ARG A 434 18.52 15.06 13.01
C ARG A 434 18.58 15.94 14.26
N ASP A 435 19.11 17.15 14.15
CA ASP A 435 19.17 18.08 15.28
C ASP A 435 17.76 18.54 15.70
N LEU A 436 16.87 18.79 14.72
CA LEU A 436 15.45 19.06 15.01
C LEU A 436 14.75 17.81 15.56
N MET A 437 15.01 16.63 14.99
CA MET A 437 14.46 15.37 15.47
C MET A 437 14.76 15.15 16.96
N ALA A 438 16.00 15.40 17.38
CA ALA A 438 16.43 15.25 18.78
C ALA A 438 15.79 16.28 19.72
N ALA A 439 15.37 17.43 19.20
CA ALA A 439 14.69 18.49 19.97
C ALA A 439 13.16 18.31 20.05
N LEU A 440 12.58 17.37 19.30
CA LEU A 440 11.14 17.09 19.29
C LEU A 440 10.78 15.89 20.18
N PRO A 441 9.56 15.84 20.77
CA PRO A 441 9.07 14.64 21.45
C PRO A 441 8.98 13.46 20.48
N ALA A 442 9.42 12.28 20.92
CA ALA A 442 9.54 11.08 20.07
C ALA A 442 8.21 10.69 19.41
N GLU A 443 7.09 10.86 20.12
CA GLU A 443 5.75 10.54 19.63
C GLU A 443 5.27 11.45 18.48
N ARG A 444 5.90 12.62 18.30
CA ARG A 444 5.57 13.56 17.22
C ARG A 444 6.35 13.25 15.93
N VAL A 445 7.49 12.57 16.02
CA VAL A 445 8.34 12.24 14.88
C VAL A 445 7.84 10.96 14.22
N SER A 446 7.43 11.05 12.96
CA SER A 446 7.02 9.89 12.15
C SER A 446 8.19 9.26 11.37
N GLY A 447 9.29 10.01 11.18
CA GLY A 447 10.53 9.47 10.60
C GLY A 447 11.50 10.56 10.13
N HIS A 448 12.77 10.15 9.96
CA HIS A 448 13.87 10.93 9.39
C HIS A 448 14.42 10.21 8.15
N PHE A 449 14.60 10.95 7.07
CA PHE A 449 14.93 10.40 5.76
C PHE A 449 16.05 11.21 5.09
N THR A 450 16.83 10.52 4.27
CA THR A 450 17.87 11.13 3.41
C THR A 450 17.56 11.01 1.93
N GLN A 451 16.50 10.26 1.58
CA GLN A 451 16.02 10.04 0.22
C GLN A 451 14.54 10.41 0.13
N VAL A 452 14.19 11.23 -0.87
CA VAL A 452 12.82 11.75 -1.01
C VAL A 452 11.79 10.68 -1.36
N ASP A 453 12.18 9.60 -2.07
CA ASP A 453 11.26 8.53 -2.48
C ASP A 453 10.78 7.71 -1.27
N GLU A 454 11.69 7.33 -0.37
CA GLU A 454 11.37 6.63 0.88
C GLU A 454 10.50 7.50 1.79
N MET A 455 10.83 8.79 1.90
CA MET A 455 10.03 9.75 2.65
C MET A 455 8.61 9.85 2.08
N ALA A 456 8.46 9.91 0.75
CA ALA A 456 7.15 10.04 0.12
C ALA A 456 6.25 8.83 0.40
N GLU A 457 6.79 7.61 0.30
CA GLU A 457 6.07 6.37 0.65
C GLU A 457 5.62 6.39 2.13
N SER A 458 6.55 6.74 3.05
CA SER A 458 6.25 6.82 4.49
C SER A 458 5.19 7.89 4.81
N VAL A 459 5.30 9.08 4.22
CA VAL A 459 4.31 10.16 4.38
C VAL A 459 2.96 9.66 3.89
N MET A 460 2.87 9.15 2.67
CA MET A 460 1.59 8.73 2.08
C MET A 460 0.92 7.58 2.85
N ALA A 461 1.70 6.66 3.42
CA ALA A 461 1.19 5.60 4.29
C ALA A 461 0.69 6.13 5.66
N GLY A 462 1.30 7.19 6.17
CA GLY A 462 0.96 7.78 7.47
C GLY A 462 -0.17 8.82 7.45
N LEU A 463 -0.51 9.37 6.27
CA LEU A 463 -1.57 10.37 6.11
C LEU A 463 -2.97 9.75 6.28
N LYS A 464 -3.90 10.55 6.80
CA LYS A 464 -5.31 10.20 6.99
C LYS A 464 -6.18 11.25 6.32
N ALA A 465 -7.38 10.83 5.88
CA ALA A 465 -8.35 11.76 5.30
C ALA A 465 -8.68 12.88 6.30
N GLY A 466 -8.64 14.12 5.83
CA GLY A 466 -8.86 15.32 6.64
C GLY A 466 -7.60 15.95 7.26
N ASP A 467 -6.41 15.35 7.09
CA ASP A 467 -5.17 15.99 7.56
C ASP A 467 -4.89 17.33 6.83
N VAL A 468 -4.23 18.25 7.53
CA VAL A 468 -3.67 19.49 6.97
C VAL A 468 -2.15 19.35 6.93
N VAL A 469 -1.58 19.26 5.74
CA VAL A 469 -0.18 18.90 5.48
C VAL A 469 0.60 20.12 4.99
N LEU A 470 1.57 20.59 5.78
CA LEU A 470 2.54 21.60 5.36
C LEU A 470 3.80 20.91 4.81
N VAL A 471 4.18 21.26 3.59
CA VAL A 471 5.45 20.85 2.98
C VAL A 471 6.36 22.05 2.83
N LYS A 472 7.55 22.00 3.44
CA LYS A 472 8.50 23.11 3.35
C LYS A 472 9.94 22.67 3.54
N GLY A 473 10.84 23.17 2.70
CA GLY A 473 12.27 22.87 2.78
C GLY A 473 13.08 23.71 1.81
N SER A 474 14.40 23.68 1.96
CA SER A 474 15.29 24.27 0.95
C SER A 474 15.41 23.35 -0.26
N VAL A 475 15.50 23.95 -1.44
CA VAL A 475 15.73 23.24 -2.71
C VAL A 475 17.21 23.12 -3.06
N SER A 476 18.07 23.88 -2.37
CA SER A 476 19.52 23.87 -2.62
C SER A 476 20.15 22.62 -2.02
N ASP A 477 20.93 21.90 -2.83
CA ASP A 477 21.63 20.66 -2.46
C ASP A 477 20.69 19.63 -1.78
N SER A 478 19.46 19.52 -2.30
CA SER A 478 18.45 18.58 -1.81
C SER A 478 17.48 18.15 -2.90
N ASP A 479 17.19 16.85 -2.93
CA ASP A 479 16.12 16.22 -3.71
C ASP A 479 14.71 16.48 -3.14
N PHE A 480 14.61 17.09 -1.95
CA PHE A 480 13.35 17.41 -1.27
C PHE A 480 12.38 18.24 -2.13
N HIS A 481 12.88 19.02 -3.10
CA HIS A 481 12.05 19.73 -4.08
C HIS A 481 11.08 18.81 -4.86
N GLN A 482 11.33 17.50 -4.90
CA GLN A 482 10.50 16.50 -5.58
C GLN A 482 9.35 15.94 -4.73
N ILE A 483 9.33 16.15 -3.41
CA ILE A 483 8.43 15.46 -2.46
C ILE A 483 6.94 15.55 -2.85
N VAL A 484 6.46 16.75 -3.19
CA VAL A 484 5.06 16.97 -3.58
C VAL A 484 4.71 16.22 -4.87
N SER A 485 5.65 16.16 -5.82
CA SER A 485 5.44 15.40 -7.07
C SER A 485 5.35 13.90 -6.81
N ARG A 486 6.17 13.37 -5.89
CA ARG A 486 6.16 11.96 -5.51
C ARG A 486 4.89 11.57 -4.78
N MET A 487 4.47 12.37 -3.80
CA MET A 487 3.19 12.19 -3.10
C MET A 487 2.01 12.16 -4.08
N LYS A 488 1.97 13.10 -5.05
CA LYS A 488 0.94 13.12 -6.11
C LYS A 488 0.99 11.92 -7.04
N ASN A 489 2.16 11.37 -7.33
CA ASN A 489 2.30 10.17 -8.15
C ASN A 489 1.81 8.92 -7.41
N ILE A 490 2.18 8.77 -6.13
CA ILE A 490 1.71 7.66 -5.28
C ILE A 490 0.18 7.71 -5.15
N SER A 491 -0.38 8.89 -4.91
CA SER A 491 -1.84 9.16 -4.89
C SER A 491 -2.57 8.66 -6.15
N ARG A 492 -1.90 8.64 -7.31
CA ARG A 492 -2.46 8.23 -8.61
C ARG A 492 -2.21 6.77 -8.98
N ARG A 493 -1.42 6.02 -8.20
CA ARG A 493 -1.15 4.60 -8.51
C ARG A 493 -2.46 3.81 -8.43
N ALA A 494 -2.74 3.01 -9.46
CA ALA A 494 -3.82 2.04 -9.41
C ALA A 494 -3.50 1.02 -8.31
N ALA A 495 -4.50 0.70 -7.49
CA ALA A 495 -4.37 -0.36 -6.50
C ALA A 495 -3.98 -1.68 -7.19
N PRO A 496 -2.99 -2.43 -6.66
CA PRO A 496 -2.56 -3.67 -7.26
C PRO A 496 -3.71 -4.71 -7.23
N ALA A 497 -3.81 -5.54 -8.26
CA ALA A 497 -4.76 -6.65 -8.25
C ALA A 497 -4.35 -7.72 -7.23
N LEU A 498 -5.33 -8.32 -6.55
CA LEU A 498 -5.12 -9.49 -5.70
C LEU A 498 -4.69 -10.65 -6.60
N LYS A 499 -3.50 -11.22 -6.35
CA LYS A 499 -2.95 -12.28 -7.22
C LYS A 499 -3.66 -13.61 -6.96
N ALA A 500 -3.59 -14.52 -7.93
CA ALA A 500 -4.07 -15.89 -7.76
C ALA A 500 -3.39 -16.56 -6.55
N GLY A 501 -4.18 -17.22 -5.70
CA GLY A 501 -3.70 -17.84 -4.47
C GLY A 501 -3.29 -16.87 -3.35
N GLN A 502 -3.57 -15.57 -3.49
CA GLN A 502 -3.49 -14.61 -2.39
C GLN A 502 -4.85 -14.38 -1.76
N THR A 503 -4.85 -14.26 -0.44
CA THR A 503 -5.99 -13.88 0.38
C THR A 503 -5.83 -12.45 0.85
N ALA A 504 -6.94 -11.80 1.19
CA ALA A 504 -6.95 -10.48 1.81
C ALA A 504 -7.82 -10.51 3.07
N GLY A 505 -7.47 -9.69 4.06
CA GLY A 505 -8.13 -9.69 5.37
C GLY A 505 -8.15 -8.32 6.03
N VAL A 506 -9.28 -7.97 6.64
CA VAL A 506 -9.49 -6.75 7.43
C VAL A 506 -10.22 -7.10 8.71
N LEU A 507 -9.69 -6.66 9.86
CA LEU A 507 -10.34 -6.78 11.17
C LEU A 507 -10.54 -5.39 11.77
N ILE A 508 -11.77 -5.07 12.16
CA ILE A 508 -12.15 -3.78 12.72
C ILE A 508 -12.96 -3.98 14.00
N ASN A 509 -12.56 -3.31 15.07
CA ASN A 509 -13.40 -3.11 16.25
C ASN A 509 -14.48 -2.08 15.90
N LEU A 510 -15.71 -2.52 15.67
CA LEU A 510 -16.82 -1.64 15.32
C LEU A 510 -17.22 -0.71 16.46
N SER A 511 -17.06 -1.14 17.71
CA SER A 511 -17.38 -0.33 18.89
C SER A 511 -16.45 0.89 19.03
N ARG A 512 -15.16 0.74 18.71
CA ARG A 512 -14.14 1.80 18.81
C ARG A 512 -13.80 2.47 17.48
N GLY A 513 -14.20 1.87 16.36
CA GLY A 513 -13.86 2.33 15.01
C GLY A 513 -12.41 2.08 14.59
N GLU A 514 -11.69 1.24 15.33
CA GLU A 514 -10.26 0.95 15.19
C GLU A 514 -10.03 -0.26 14.28
N GLN A 515 -9.17 -0.13 13.27
CA GLN A 515 -8.75 -1.23 12.40
C GLN A 515 -7.49 -1.86 12.97
N VAL A 516 -7.57 -3.15 13.29
CA VAL A 516 -6.51 -3.91 13.99
C VAL A 516 -5.67 -4.73 13.01
N VAL A 517 -6.30 -5.26 11.96
CA VAL A 517 -5.61 -6.05 10.93
C VAL A 517 -5.91 -5.47 9.56
N SER A 518 -4.88 -5.39 8.71
CA SER A 518 -4.96 -4.97 7.31
C SER A 518 -3.95 -5.75 6.49
N CYS A 519 -4.40 -6.78 5.77
CA CYS A 519 -3.57 -7.57 4.87
C CYS A 519 -4.17 -7.53 3.46
N HIS A 520 -3.40 -7.03 2.48
CA HIS A 520 -3.83 -6.84 1.10
C HIS A 520 -5.20 -6.12 0.96
N ALA A 521 -5.58 -5.30 1.95
CA ALA A 521 -6.92 -4.72 2.07
C ALA A 521 -7.29 -3.78 0.92
N ASP A 522 -6.28 -3.13 0.33
CA ASP A 522 -6.40 -2.24 -0.81
C ASP A 522 -6.23 -2.95 -2.16
N ALA A 523 -5.95 -4.25 -2.18
CA ALA A 523 -5.80 -4.98 -3.43
C ALA A 523 -7.16 -5.11 -4.14
N VAL A 524 -7.20 -4.86 -5.45
CA VAL A 524 -8.44 -4.93 -6.22
C VAL A 524 -8.79 -6.36 -6.61
N PHE A 525 -10.06 -6.71 -6.51
CA PHE A 525 -10.60 -7.99 -6.97
C PHE A 525 -12.02 -7.82 -7.54
N GLU A 526 -12.50 -8.84 -8.26
CA GLU A 526 -13.82 -8.80 -8.89
C GLU A 526 -14.95 -8.95 -7.85
N PRO A 527 -15.92 -8.02 -7.79
CA PRO A 527 -16.85 -7.90 -6.67
C PRO A 527 -18.15 -8.69 -6.91
N LEU A 528 -18.07 -10.01 -7.07
CA LEU A 528 -19.26 -10.83 -7.31
C LEU A 528 -20.31 -10.58 -6.20
N HIS A 529 -21.55 -10.30 -6.59
CA HIS A 529 -22.68 -10.00 -5.71
C HIS A 529 -22.57 -8.75 -4.81
N LEU A 530 -21.54 -7.89 -4.93
CA LEU A 530 -21.43 -6.66 -4.13
C LEU A 530 -22.62 -5.71 -4.32
N SER A 531 -23.21 -5.69 -5.52
CA SER A 531 -24.42 -4.90 -5.79
C SER A 531 -25.60 -5.34 -4.93
N HIS A 532 -25.67 -6.60 -4.47
CA HIS A 532 -26.71 -7.05 -3.55
C HIS A 532 -26.59 -6.36 -2.19
N LEU A 533 -25.38 -6.25 -1.61
CA LEU A 533 -25.18 -5.51 -0.35
C LEU A 533 -25.54 -4.03 -0.49
N LEU A 534 -25.23 -3.41 -1.64
CA LEU A 534 -25.61 -2.03 -1.91
C LEU A 534 -27.14 -1.89 -2.00
N LEU A 535 -27.84 -2.81 -2.68
CA LEU A 535 -29.31 -2.84 -2.71
C LEU A 535 -29.92 -3.06 -1.32
N ILE A 536 -29.35 -3.96 -0.51
CA ILE A 536 -29.77 -4.19 0.89
C ILE A 536 -29.63 -2.89 1.70
N THR A 537 -28.55 -2.15 1.51
CA THR A 537 -28.33 -0.87 2.20
C THR A 537 -29.32 0.21 1.74
N GLN A 538 -29.67 0.25 0.44
CA GLN A 538 -30.74 1.13 -0.07
C GLN A 538 -32.11 0.76 0.52
N LEU A 539 -32.40 -0.53 0.63
CA LEU A 539 -33.64 -1.03 1.24
C LEU A 539 -33.71 -0.63 2.71
N ALA A 540 -32.63 -0.83 3.48
CA ALA A 540 -32.52 -0.36 4.87
C ALA A 540 -32.77 1.15 5.00
N ALA A 541 -32.18 1.96 4.12
CA ALA A 541 -32.38 3.41 4.12
C ALA A 541 -33.85 3.80 3.82
N ARG A 542 -34.52 3.07 2.93
CA ARG A 542 -35.96 3.28 2.63
C ARG A 542 -36.84 2.87 3.80
N GLN A 543 -36.55 1.72 4.41
CA GLN A 543 -37.25 1.20 5.59
C GLN A 543 -37.20 2.18 6.77
N ASN A 544 -36.01 2.70 7.05
CA ASN A 544 -35.77 3.65 8.14
C ASN A 544 -36.51 4.99 7.96
N LYS A 545 -36.86 5.38 6.72
CA LYS A 545 -37.56 6.64 6.44
C LYS A 545 -39.09 6.52 6.38
N ASN A 546 -39.62 5.40 5.89
CA ASN A 546 -41.02 5.33 5.44
C ASN A 546 -41.86 4.20 6.07
N ASN A 547 -41.37 3.44 7.04
CA ASN A 547 -42.12 2.35 7.69
C ASN A 547 -42.77 1.36 6.69
N GLY A 548 -42.19 1.18 5.51
CA GLY A 548 -42.75 0.35 4.44
C GLY A 548 -42.69 -1.12 4.84
N ALA A 549 -43.78 -1.87 4.80
CA ALA A 549 -43.75 -3.22 5.38
C ALA A 549 -42.85 -4.18 4.58
N LEU A 550 -42.02 -4.98 5.26
CA LEU A 550 -41.31 -6.11 4.62
C LEU A 550 -42.29 -7.12 4.01
N THR A 551 -43.55 -7.10 4.42
CA THR A 551 -44.65 -7.90 3.86
C THR A 551 -45.25 -7.32 2.57
N THR A 552 -44.81 -6.15 2.10
CA THR A 552 -45.30 -5.58 0.83
C THR A 552 -45.07 -6.56 -0.33
N PRO A 553 -46.13 -6.91 -1.09
CA PRO A 553 -46.00 -7.81 -2.23
C PRO A 553 -45.32 -7.12 -3.41
N ILE A 554 -44.47 -7.86 -4.12
CA ILE A 554 -43.84 -7.50 -5.38
C ILE A 554 -44.26 -8.55 -6.40
N THR A 555 -44.95 -8.12 -7.46
CA THR A 555 -45.21 -8.96 -8.63
C THR A 555 -43.91 -9.22 -9.37
N ALA A 556 -43.48 -10.48 -9.41
CA ALA A 556 -42.24 -10.87 -10.08
C ALA A 556 -42.32 -10.61 -11.60
N LYS A 557 -41.29 -9.97 -12.13
CA LYS A 557 -41.08 -9.75 -13.56
C LYS A 557 -40.17 -10.81 -14.15
N THR A 558 -40.35 -11.12 -15.43
CA THR A 558 -39.44 -11.98 -16.19
C THR A 558 -38.02 -11.41 -16.20
N VAL A 559 -37.05 -12.22 -15.79
CA VAL A 559 -35.63 -11.87 -15.80
C VAL A 559 -34.95 -12.54 -17.00
N PRO A 560 -34.16 -11.82 -17.81
CA PRO A 560 -33.48 -12.40 -18.97
C PRO A 560 -32.62 -13.62 -18.60
N ALA A 561 -32.71 -14.69 -19.39
CA ALA A 561 -31.97 -15.94 -19.15
C ALA A 561 -30.45 -15.72 -19.05
N ALA A 562 -29.91 -14.74 -19.78
CA ALA A 562 -28.49 -14.36 -19.72
C ALA A 562 -28.02 -13.82 -18.35
N ILE A 563 -28.94 -13.33 -17.51
CA ILE A 563 -28.62 -12.91 -16.13
C ILE A 563 -28.59 -14.13 -15.21
N LEU A 564 -29.51 -15.07 -15.41
CA LEU A 564 -29.68 -16.26 -14.57
C LEU A 564 -28.69 -17.39 -14.92
N GLN A 565 -28.13 -17.38 -16.12
CA GLN A 565 -27.22 -18.41 -16.59
C GLN A 565 -26.02 -18.60 -15.61
N LYS A 566 -25.81 -19.86 -15.18
CA LYS A 566 -24.71 -20.29 -14.30
C LYS A 566 -24.63 -19.50 -12.97
N GLY A 567 -25.75 -19.01 -12.44
CA GLY A 567 -25.77 -18.34 -11.14
C GLY A 567 -27.00 -18.68 -10.30
N PRO A 568 -26.96 -18.37 -9.00
CA PRO A 568 -28.07 -18.65 -8.10
C PRO A 568 -29.32 -17.84 -8.45
N ALA A 569 -30.47 -18.50 -8.38
CA ALA A 569 -31.79 -17.95 -8.64
C ALA A 569 -32.84 -18.78 -7.90
N LEU A 570 -33.95 -18.16 -7.48
CA LEU A 570 -35.07 -18.91 -6.90
C LEU A 570 -35.96 -19.55 -7.96
N GLY A 571 -35.91 -19.05 -9.20
CA GLY A 571 -36.82 -19.46 -10.27
C GLY A 571 -38.18 -18.79 -10.13
N LEU A 572 -38.20 -17.49 -9.81
CA LEU A 572 -39.44 -16.73 -9.60
C LEU A 572 -40.35 -16.77 -10.83
N GLU A 573 -41.62 -17.12 -10.65
CA GLU A 573 -42.61 -17.15 -11.73
C GLU A 573 -43.14 -15.75 -12.03
N ALA A 574 -43.12 -15.37 -13.31
CA ALA A 574 -43.59 -14.05 -13.73
C ALA A 574 -45.09 -13.88 -13.44
N GLY A 575 -45.46 -12.77 -12.79
CA GLY A 575 -46.84 -12.48 -12.38
C GLY A 575 -47.21 -12.98 -10.98
N GLN A 576 -46.42 -13.87 -10.37
CA GLN A 576 -46.62 -14.29 -8.99
C GLN A 576 -46.12 -13.21 -8.00
N GLU A 577 -46.78 -13.11 -6.85
CA GLU A 577 -46.40 -12.15 -5.79
C GLU A 577 -45.43 -12.78 -4.79
N TYR A 578 -44.39 -12.03 -4.46
CA TYR A 578 -43.40 -12.36 -3.42
C TYR A 578 -43.24 -11.17 -2.49
N SER A 579 -43.07 -11.39 -1.18
CA SER A 579 -42.87 -10.25 -0.27
C SER A 579 -41.46 -9.65 -0.42
N VAL A 580 -41.31 -8.37 -0.05
CA VAL A 580 -39.98 -7.74 0.07
C VAL A 580 -39.06 -8.57 0.97
N LYS A 581 -39.60 -9.18 2.03
CA LYS A 581 -38.88 -10.08 2.94
C LYS A 581 -38.30 -11.29 2.20
N ASP A 582 -39.13 -11.99 1.41
CA ASP A 582 -38.71 -13.21 0.70
C ASP A 582 -37.57 -12.90 -0.27
N LEU A 583 -37.69 -11.79 -1.01
CA LEU A 583 -36.65 -11.37 -1.94
C LEU A 583 -35.37 -10.92 -1.22
N LEU A 584 -35.49 -10.21 -0.09
CA LEU A 584 -34.34 -9.82 0.74
C LEU A 584 -33.60 -11.05 1.29
N GLN A 585 -34.33 -12.02 1.83
CA GLN A 585 -33.78 -13.30 2.30
C GLN A 585 -33.07 -14.03 1.15
N ALA A 586 -33.66 -14.02 -0.05
CA ALA A 586 -33.05 -14.62 -1.23
C ALA A 586 -31.70 -14.00 -1.61
N LEU A 587 -31.51 -12.69 -1.44
CA LEU A 587 -30.22 -12.01 -1.65
C LEU A 587 -29.18 -12.39 -0.59
N ILE A 588 -29.60 -12.46 0.67
CA ILE A 588 -28.68 -12.67 1.80
C ILE A 588 -28.27 -14.14 1.93
N ILE A 589 -29.20 -15.07 1.67
CA ILE A 589 -29.01 -16.50 1.92
C ILE A 589 -28.52 -17.23 0.66
N HIS A 590 -29.10 -16.92 -0.50
CA HIS A 590 -28.83 -17.64 -1.74
C HIS A 590 -28.15 -16.78 -2.83
N ASN A 591 -27.97 -15.48 -2.60
CA ASN A 591 -27.47 -14.53 -3.62
C ASN A 591 -28.32 -14.54 -4.91
N ALA A 592 -29.65 -14.76 -4.79
CA ALA A 592 -30.54 -14.97 -5.94
C ALA A 592 -30.60 -13.75 -6.89
N ARG A 593 -30.19 -13.94 -8.15
CA ARG A 593 -30.08 -12.84 -9.13
C ARG A 593 -31.43 -12.32 -9.60
N ASP A 594 -32.44 -13.19 -9.70
CA ASP A 594 -33.82 -12.86 -10.03
C ASP A 594 -34.48 -12.00 -8.94
N ALA A 595 -34.25 -12.33 -7.67
CA ALA A 595 -34.68 -11.50 -6.55
C ALA A 595 -34.03 -10.10 -6.60
N ALA A 596 -32.74 -10.01 -6.95
CA ALA A 596 -32.02 -8.73 -7.01
C ALA A 596 -32.58 -7.80 -8.09
N VAL A 597 -32.89 -8.35 -9.27
CA VAL A 597 -33.51 -7.60 -10.37
C VAL A 597 -34.91 -7.11 -9.97
N ASN A 598 -35.72 -7.94 -9.31
CA ASN A 598 -37.06 -7.56 -8.89
C ASN A 598 -37.05 -6.50 -7.76
N LEU A 599 -36.14 -6.62 -6.78
CA LEU A 599 -35.93 -5.58 -5.76
C LEU A 599 -35.43 -4.26 -6.36
N ALA A 600 -34.57 -4.30 -7.38
CA ALA A 600 -34.12 -3.10 -8.08
C ALA A 600 -35.28 -2.34 -8.74
N HIS A 601 -36.18 -3.06 -9.42
CA HIS A 601 -37.41 -2.45 -9.98
C HIS A 601 -38.30 -1.86 -8.87
N HIS A 602 -38.45 -2.54 -7.74
CA HIS A 602 -39.23 -2.01 -6.61
C HIS A 602 -38.61 -0.74 -6.00
N LEU A 603 -37.28 -0.66 -5.92
CA LEU A 603 -36.57 0.47 -5.32
C LEU A 603 -36.50 1.70 -6.22
N ALA A 604 -36.35 1.52 -7.54
CA ALA A 604 -36.04 2.62 -8.46
C ALA A 604 -36.88 2.65 -9.75
N GLY A 605 -37.85 1.75 -9.92
CA GLY A 605 -38.69 1.62 -11.12
C GLY A 605 -38.08 0.66 -12.15
N ASP A 606 -36.78 0.76 -12.38
CA ASP A 606 -36.02 -0.11 -13.29
C ASP A 606 -34.57 -0.36 -12.81
N THR A 607 -33.86 -1.24 -13.53
CA THR A 607 -32.48 -1.65 -13.18
C THR A 607 -31.42 -0.59 -13.49
N ALA A 608 -31.64 0.30 -14.47
CA ALA A 608 -30.69 1.37 -14.82
C ALA A 608 -30.74 2.53 -13.82
N ALA A 609 -31.94 2.91 -13.38
CA ALA A 609 -32.16 3.85 -12.29
C ALA A 609 -31.61 3.31 -10.97
N ALA A 610 -31.81 2.01 -10.68
CA ALA A 610 -31.22 1.36 -9.52
C ALA A 610 -29.69 1.37 -9.58
N LEU A 611 -29.09 1.07 -10.75
CA LEU A 611 -27.64 1.14 -10.96
C LEU A 611 -27.08 2.54 -10.67
N SER A 612 -27.71 3.57 -11.21
CA SER A 612 -27.33 4.97 -10.96
C SER A 612 -27.33 5.31 -9.46
N ARG A 613 -28.34 4.82 -8.71
CA ARG A 613 -28.42 5.02 -7.26
C ARG A 613 -27.32 4.30 -6.49
N VAL A 614 -27.01 3.04 -6.81
CA VAL A 614 -25.92 2.33 -6.14
C VAL A 614 -24.54 2.91 -6.50
N GLN A 615 -24.34 3.41 -7.72
CA GLN A 615 -23.11 4.12 -8.09
C GLN A 615 -22.96 5.45 -7.34
N ALA A 616 -24.06 6.21 -7.19
CA ALA A 616 -24.07 7.41 -6.37
C ALA A 616 -23.74 7.10 -4.90
N GLN A 617 -24.25 5.97 -4.38
CA GLN A 617 -23.94 5.50 -3.03
C GLN A 617 -22.45 5.14 -2.87
N VAL A 618 -21.86 4.40 -3.82
CA VAL A 618 -20.41 4.10 -3.84
C VAL A 618 -19.58 5.38 -3.74
N LYS A 619 -19.93 6.41 -4.52
CA LYS A 619 -19.25 7.71 -4.48
C LYS A 619 -19.45 8.41 -3.13
N ALA A 620 -20.67 8.41 -2.59
CA ALA A 620 -20.99 9.06 -1.32
C ALA A 620 -20.28 8.42 -0.12
N LEU A 621 -20.04 7.10 -0.17
CA LEU A 621 -19.32 6.35 0.86
C LEU A 621 -17.79 6.43 0.72
N GLY A 622 -17.28 7.13 -0.30
CA GLY A 622 -15.84 7.23 -0.55
C GLY A 622 -15.19 5.91 -0.96
N MET A 623 -15.96 4.99 -1.55
CA MET A 623 -15.47 3.71 -2.03
C MET A 623 -14.72 3.88 -3.36
N ALA A 624 -13.54 4.50 -3.28
CA ALA A 624 -12.82 5.07 -4.42
C ALA A 624 -12.30 4.02 -5.44
N GLN A 625 -12.11 2.78 -5.00
CA GLN A 625 -11.61 1.68 -5.85
C GLN A 625 -12.76 0.79 -6.34
N THR A 626 -14.00 1.11 -6.00
CA THR A 626 -15.16 0.29 -6.33
C THR A 626 -15.85 0.75 -7.61
N GLN A 627 -15.99 -0.17 -8.56
CA GLN A 627 -16.75 0.01 -9.78
C GLN A 627 -17.78 -1.11 -9.94
N ILE A 628 -19.04 -0.73 -10.16
CA ILE A 628 -20.17 -1.63 -10.37
C ILE A 628 -20.87 -1.27 -11.69
N SER A 629 -21.26 -2.29 -12.46
CA SER A 629 -21.81 -2.14 -13.81
C SER A 629 -23.23 -2.68 -13.95
N ASN A 630 -23.74 -3.38 -12.94
CA ASN A 630 -25.08 -3.95 -12.91
C ASN A 630 -25.57 -4.15 -11.47
N VAL A 631 -26.87 -4.41 -11.31
CA VAL A 631 -27.52 -4.65 -10.01
C VAL A 631 -27.77 -6.14 -9.72
N SER A 632 -27.73 -6.99 -10.75
CA SER A 632 -27.99 -8.42 -10.64
C SER A 632 -26.93 -9.19 -9.85
N GLY A 633 -25.75 -8.60 -9.64
CA GLY A 633 -24.64 -9.20 -8.91
C GLY A 633 -23.72 -10.10 -9.73
N ARG A 634 -24.00 -10.29 -11.03
CA ARG A 634 -23.09 -10.99 -11.96
C ARG A 634 -21.83 -10.15 -12.23
N LEU A 635 -20.73 -10.81 -12.57
CA LEU A 635 -19.54 -10.14 -13.08
C LEU A 635 -19.74 -9.71 -14.54
N TRP A 636 -19.51 -8.43 -14.83
CA TRP A 636 -19.66 -7.85 -16.17
C TRP A 636 -18.81 -6.59 -16.32
N ARG A 637 -17.97 -6.51 -17.36
CA ARG A 637 -17.17 -5.33 -17.79
C ARG A 637 -16.68 -4.39 -16.66
N GLN A 638 -15.37 -4.44 -16.37
CA GLN A 638 -14.68 -3.45 -15.53
C GLN A 638 -15.29 -3.29 -14.12
N GLN A 639 -15.70 -4.39 -13.48
CA GLN A 639 -16.09 -4.37 -12.08
C GLN A 639 -14.91 -4.70 -11.19
N GLN A 640 -14.71 -3.91 -10.14
CA GLN A 640 -13.65 -4.11 -9.15
C GLN A 640 -14.07 -3.53 -7.80
N THR A 641 -13.44 -4.00 -6.73
CA THR A 641 -13.55 -3.42 -5.39
C THR A 641 -12.31 -3.79 -4.58
N THR A 642 -12.23 -3.30 -3.34
CA THR A 642 -11.23 -3.70 -2.34
C THR A 642 -11.94 -4.10 -1.05
N LEU A 643 -11.25 -4.85 -0.19
CA LEU A 643 -11.80 -5.16 1.14
C LEU A 643 -11.98 -3.90 1.99
N GLN A 644 -11.12 -2.90 1.80
CA GLN A 644 -11.25 -1.62 2.49
C GLN A 644 -12.58 -0.92 2.15
N ASP A 645 -12.99 -0.95 0.87
CA ASP A 645 -14.26 -0.39 0.43
C ASP A 645 -15.46 -1.19 0.94
N ILE A 646 -15.37 -2.53 0.96
CA ILE A 646 -16.41 -3.39 1.57
C ILE A 646 -16.54 -3.10 3.06
N ALA A 647 -15.43 -3.00 3.79
CA ALA A 647 -15.43 -2.70 5.22
C ALA A 647 -16.07 -1.32 5.50
N ARG A 648 -15.85 -0.32 4.63
CA ARG A 648 -16.55 0.98 4.71
C ARG A 648 -18.06 0.83 4.56
N LEU A 649 -18.52 0.06 3.57
CA LEU A 649 -19.95 -0.19 3.36
C LEU A 649 -20.59 -0.86 4.58
N VAL A 650 -19.96 -1.90 5.12
CA VAL A 650 -20.50 -2.64 6.28
C VAL A 650 -20.48 -1.77 7.54
N ARG A 651 -19.43 -0.97 7.77
CA ARG A 651 -19.39 0.01 8.87
C ARG A 651 -20.48 1.05 8.75
N HIS A 652 -20.71 1.59 7.54
CA HIS A 652 -21.80 2.52 7.29
C HIS A 652 -23.15 1.87 7.63
N PHE A 653 -23.38 0.63 7.17
CA PHE A 653 -24.60 -0.10 7.51
C PHE A 653 -24.78 -0.26 9.02
N PHE A 654 -23.71 -0.65 9.74
CA PHE A 654 -23.72 -0.77 11.19
C PHE A 654 -24.05 0.56 11.90
N GLN A 655 -23.43 1.65 11.48
CA GLN A 655 -23.58 2.97 12.12
C GLN A 655 -24.95 3.60 11.89
N HIS A 656 -25.53 3.43 10.71
CA HIS A 656 -26.78 4.09 10.33
C HIS A 656 -28.01 3.18 10.44
N PHE A 657 -27.84 1.87 10.37
CA PHE A 657 -28.93 0.88 10.33
C PHE A 657 -28.72 -0.30 11.32
N PRO A 658 -28.27 -0.07 12.58
CA PRO A 658 -27.91 -1.15 13.50
C PRO A 658 -29.08 -2.10 13.82
N HIS A 659 -30.32 -1.60 13.81
CA HIS A 659 -31.53 -2.38 14.07
C HIS A 659 -31.85 -3.38 12.94
N PHE A 660 -31.26 -3.24 11.75
CA PHE A 660 -31.42 -4.17 10.62
C PHE A 660 -30.28 -5.20 10.51
N LEU A 661 -29.32 -5.25 11.44
CA LEU A 661 -28.27 -6.28 11.45
C LEU A 661 -28.83 -7.70 11.50
N HIS A 662 -29.98 -7.88 12.14
CA HIS A 662 -30.66 -9.17 12.22
C HIS A 662 -31.02 -9.77 10.85
N TRP A 663 -31.07 -8.97 9.77
CA TRP A 663 -31.26 -9.51 8.41
C TRP A 663 -30.11 -10.45 8.00
N PHE A 664 -28.91 -10.19 8.52
CA PHE A 664 -27.75 -11.05 8.31
C PHE A 664 -27.66 -12.20 9.32
N ALA A 665 -28.63 -12.34 10.24
CA ALA A 665 -28.68 -13.37 11.29
C ALA A 665 -29.22 -14.73 10.81
N GLU A 666 -29.94 -14.76 9.69
CA GLU A 666 -30.62 -15.96 9.19
C GLU A 666 -29.68 -16.82 8.34
N SER A 667 -29.66 -18.14 8.58
CA SER A 667 -28.83 -19.10 7.84
C SER A 667 -29.57 -19.89 6.75
N GLU A 668 -30.90 -19.90 6.80
CA GLU A 668 -31.74 -20.68 5.89
C GLU A 668 -33.08 -19.98 5.59
N MET A 669 -33.66 -20.30 4.44
CA MET A 669 -34.99 -19.84 4.03
C MET A 669 -35.74 -20.93 3.30
N VAL A 670 -37.07 -20.86 3.35
CA VAL A 670 -37.95 -21.73 2.57
C VAL A 670 -38.64 -20.89 1.50
N SER A 671 -38.63 -21.37 0.26
CA SER A 671 -39.40 -20.78 -0.84
C SER A 671 -40.08 -21.90 -1.63
N GLY A 672 -41.41 -21.92 -1.61
CA GLY A 672 -42.18 -23.08 -2.06
C GLY A 672 -41.86 -24.31 -1.21
N GLU A 673 -41.56 -25.44 -1.85
CA GLU A 673 -41.18 -26.70 -1.19
C GLU A 673 -39.66 -26.86 -0.99
N ARG A 674 -38.85 -25.85 -1.35
CA ARG A 674 -37.39 -25.92 -1.30
C ARG A 674 -36.80 -25.17 -0.11
N LEU A 675 -35.89 -25.83 0.61
CA LEU A 675 -35.04 -25.22 1.64
C LEU A 675 -33.73 -24.74 1.00
N TYR A 676 -33.40 -23.48 1.23
CA TYR A 676 -32.14 -22.86 0.82
C TYR A 676 -31.30 -22.55 2.05
N ARG A 677 -30.00 -22.78 1.98
CA ARG A 677 -29.04 -22.50 3.05
C ARG A 677 -27.92 -21.61 2.55
N LYS A 678 -27.36 -20.78 3.43
CA LYS A 678 -26.12 -20.05 3.15
C LYS A 678 -25.00 -21.04 2.79
N SER A 679 -24.14 -20.62 1.86
CA SER A 679 -22.93 -21.36 1.53
C SER A 679 -21.93 -21.37 2.69
N SER A 680 -21.82 -20.25 3.40
CA SER A 680 -21.04 -20.10 4.63
C SER A 680 -21.79 -20.71 5.83
N ASN A 681 -21.06 -21.44 6.67
CA ASN A 681 -21.58 -22.11 7.88
C ASN A 681 -21.19 -21.36 9.17
N ILE A 682 -20.37 -20.31 9.10
CA ILE A 682 -19.82 -19.60 10.27
C ILE A 682 -20.91 -19.12 11.25
N GLN A 683 -22.06 -18.72 10.72
CA GLN A 683 -23.21 -18.31 11.52
C GLN A 683 -24.01 -19.48 12.09
N ALA A 684 -24.35 -20.48 11.27
CA ALA A 684 -25.14 -21.62 11.73
C ALA A 684 -24.40 -22.42 12.82
N ALA A 685 -23.06 -22.40 12.78
CA ALA A 685 -22.20 -22.95 13.83
C ALA A 685 -22.05 -22.05 15.08
N GLY A 686 -22.71 -20.89 15.14
CA GLY A 686 -22.64 -19.95 16.27
C GLY A 686 -21.33 -19.18 16.41
N ARG A 687 -20.41 -19.27 15.45
CA ARG A 687 -19.10 -18.59 15.49
C ARG A 687 -19.20 -17.09 15.15
N ALA A 688 -20.23 -16.69 14.42
CA ALA A 688 -20.54 -15.29 14.14
C ALA A 688 -22.01 -14.99 14.39
N SER A 689 -22.32 -13.78 14.85
CA SER A 689 -23.70 -13.32 15.05
C SER A 689 -24.36 -12.97 13.72
N TYR A 690 -23.59 -12.35 12.82
CA TYR A 690 -24.07 -11.89 11.52
C TYR A 690 -23.03 -12.24 10.45
N SER A 691 -23.48 -12.63 9.25
CA SER A 691 -22.55 -12.92 8.15
C SER A 691 -23.18 -12.73 6.77
N TYR A 692 -22.32 -12.45 5.80
CA TYR A 692 -22.63 -12.45 4.38
C TYR A 692 -21.46 -13.05 3.59
N SER A 693 -21.80 -13.80 2.54
CA SER A 693 -20.85 -14.40 1.60
C SER A 693 -21.28 -14.07 0.18
N SER A 694 -20.30 -13.85 -0.70
CA SER A 694 -20.54 -13.70 -2.14
C SER A 694 -20.94 -15.01 -2.82
N GLY A 695 -20.90 -16.15 -2.13
CA GLY A 695 -21.40 -17.42 -2.63
C GLY A 695 -20.45 -18.17 -3.57
N ASP A 696 -20.01 -17.54 -4.66
CA ASP A 696 -19.19 -18.14 -5.72
C ASP A 696 -17.83 -17.45 -5.89
N THR A 697 -16.96 -18.02 -6.71
CA THR A 697 -15.59 -17.52 -6.97
C THR A 697 -15.62 -16.28 -7.89
N PRO A 698 -14.87 -15.21 -7.56
CA PRO A 698 -14.02 -15.04 -6.38
C PRO A 698 -14.83 -14.83 -5.10
N ARG A 699 -14.46 -15.59 -4.06
CA ARG A 699 -15.18 -15.61 -2.79
C ARG A 699 -14.66 -14.52 -1.87
N TRP A 700 -15.60 -13.75 -1.36
CA TRP A 700 -15.37 -12.75 -0.32
C TRP A 700 -16.59 -12.69 0.58
N GLY A 701 -16.42 -12.12 1.76
CA GLY A 701 -17.51 -12.00 2.72
C GLY A 701 -17.13 -11.21 3.95
N PHE A 702 -18.08 -11.10 4.87
CA PHE A 702 -17.85 -10.54 6.18
C PHE A 702 -18.57 -11.35 7.26
N ALA A 703 -18.03 -11.27 8.47
CA ALA A 703 -18.64 -11.79 9.68
C ALA A 703 -18.55 -10.74 10.79
N ILE A 704 -19.60 -10.64 11.60
CA ILE A 704 -19.62 -9.80 12.80
C ILE A 704 -19.84 -10.70 14.01
N HIS A 705 -19.00 -10.52 15.03
CA HIS A 705 -19.04 -11.29 16.27
C HIS A 705 -18.91 -10.37 17.48
N ARG A 706 -19.56 -10.75 18.59
CA ARG A 706 -19.49 -10.04 19.86
C ARG A 706 -18.51 -10.75 20.79
N HIS A 707 -17.48 -10.03 21.23
CA HIS A 707 -16.51 -10.51 22.20
C HIS A 707 -16.16 -9.41 23.21
N GLY A 708 -16.06 -9.74 24.50
CA GLY A 708 -15.72 -8.77 25.55
C GLY A 708 -16.68 -7.58 25.68
N GLY A 709 -17.93 -7.71 25.24
CA GLY A 709 -18.90 -6.61 25.17
C GLY A 709 -18.81 -5.75 23.90
N GLU A 710 -17.75 -5.90 23.11
CA GLU A 710 -17.51 -5.15 21.87
C GLU A 710 -17.96 -5.94 20.63
N LEU A 711 -18.18 -5.23 19.52
CA LEU A 711 -18.50 -5.82 18.22
C LEU A 711 -17.29 -5.74 17.29
N TRP A 712 -16.98 -6.86 16.64
CA TRP A 712 -15.86 -7.03 15.74
C TRP A 712 -16.34 -7.39 14.35
N LEU A 713 -15.81 -6.71 13.34
CA LEU A 713 -16.05 -6.97 11.92
C LEU A 713 -14.79 -7.59 11.30
N ALA A 714 -14.93 -8.81 10.80
CA ALA A 714 -13.96 -9.45 9.93
C ALA A 714 -14.46 -9.40 8.48
N CYS A 715 -13.59 -8.99 7.55
CA CYS A 715 -13.83 -9.08 6.12
C CYS A 715 -12.68 -9.87 5.47
N ALA A 716 -13.00 -10.79 4.57
CA ALA A 716 -12.00 -11.60 3.86
C ALA A 716 -12.35 -11.74 2.38
N ALA A 717 -11.32 -11.89 1.53
CA ALA A 717 -11.45 -12.11 0.08
C ALA A 717 -10.32 -13.02 -0.44
N GLY A 718 -10.54 -13.62 -1.61
CA GLY A 718 -9.57 -14.52 -2.24
C GLY A 718 -9.68 -15.98 -1.80
N ALA A 719 -10.77 -16.36 -1.13
CA ALA A 719 -10.97 -17.73 -0.68
C ALA A 719 -11.23 -18.70 -1.85
N ASP A 720 -10.64 -19.89 -1.77
CA ASP A 720 -10.77 -20.94 -2.80
C ASP A 720 -12.18 -21.59 -2.81
N ASP A 721 -12.79 -21.72 -1.64
CA ASP A 721 -14.16 -22.25 -1.46
C ASP A 721 -14.86 -21.65 -0.21
N ALA A 722 -16.10 -22.08 0.08
CA ALA A 722 -16.88 -21.58 1.22
C ALA A 722 -16.25 -21.91 2.57
N PHE A 723 -15.65 -23.10 2.70
CA PHE A 723 -15.01 -23.53 3.93
C PHE A 723 -13.75 -22.72 4.20
N HIS A 724 -12.98 -22.41 3.16
CA HIS A 724 -11.84 -21.50 3.24
C HIS A 724 -12.29 -20.08 3.64
N LEU A 725 -13.38 -19.54 3.08
CA LEU A 725 -13.89 -18.22 3.49
C LEU A 725 -14.26 -18.19 4.98
N ASP A 726 -14.93 -19.23 5.46
CA ASP A 726 -15.28 -19.37 6.88
C ASP A 726 -14.04 -19.45 7.78
N TYR A 727 -12.99 -20.12 7.31
CA TYR A 727 -11.70 -20.19 8.02
C TYR A 727 -11.08 -18.79 8.15
N LEU A 728 -10.95 -18.04 7.06
CA LEU A 728 -10.33 -16.71 7.06
C LEU A 728 -11.09 -15.72 7.95
N LEU A 729 -12.42 -15.74 7.89
CA LEU A 729 -13.26 -14.88 8.72
C LEU A 729 -13.13 -15.24 10.21
N ASP A 730 -13.12 -16.53 10.54
CA ASP A 730 -12.99 -17.00 11.92
C ASP A 730 -11.59 -16.77 12.49
N GLU A 731 -10.55 -16.80 11.65
CA GLU A 731 -9.16 -16.52 12.04
C GLU A 731 -8.98 -15.05 12.43
N LEU A 732 -9.53 -14.14 11.63
CA LEU A 732 -9.58 -12.71 11.96
C LEU A 732 -10.34 -12.47 13.27
N LEU A 733 -11.48 -13.14 13.47
CA LEU A 733 -12.25 -13.01 14.70
C LEU A 733 -11.53 -13.61 15.91
N ALA A 734 -10.79 -14.72 15.76
CA ALA A 734 -9.99 -15.31 16.82
C ALA A 734 -8.90 -14.35 17.32
N GLN A 735 -8.28 -13.58 16.41
CA GLN A 735 -7.29 -12.56 16.78
C GLN A 735 -7.88 -11.47 17.70
N ALA A 736 -9.17 -11.13 17.55
CA ALA A 736 -9.85 -10.20 18.43
C ALA A 736 -10.02 -10.71 19.87
N GLU A 737 -10.05 -12.03 20.07
CA GLU A 737 -10.21 -12.65 21.39
C GLU A 737 -8.88 -12.79 22.16
N GLY A 738 -7.77 -12.31 21.58
CA GLY A 738 -6.44 -12.53 22.14
C GLY A 738 -6.00 -13.99 22.09
N ALA A 739 -6.71 -14.84 21.33
CA ALA A 739 -6.29 -16.19 21.03
C ALA A 739 -5.04 -16.11 20.16
N THR A 740 -3.88 -16.15 20.80
CA THR A 740 -2.60 -16.27 20.10
C THR A 740 -2.62 -17.60 19.33
N THR A 741 -2.31 -17.54 18.04
CA THR A 741 -2.02 -18.71 17.18
C THR A 741 -0.73 -19.44 17.59
N ALA A 742 -0.18 -19.14 18.77
CA ALA A 742 0.99 -19.78 19.33
C ALA A 742 0.60 -21.20 19.77
N VAL A 743 0.76 -22.15 18.85
CA VAL A 743 0.96 -23.55 19.22
C VAL A 743 2.45 -23.68 19.56
N ASN A 744 2.74 -23.69 20.86
CA ASN A 744 3.91 -24.40 21.37
C ASN A 744 3.66 -25.90 21.16
N ASP A 745 4.75 -26.61 20.85
CA ASP A 745 4.86 -28.01 20.42
C ASP A 745 4.54 -28.31 18.94
N GLN A 746 5.27 -27.68 18.02
CA GLN A 746 5.63 -28.41 16.79
C GLN A 746 6.36 -29.70 17.22
N GLN A 747 5.79 -30.86 16.90
CA GLN A 747 6.45 -32.14 17.13
C GLN A 747 7.62 -32.27 16.16
N VAL A 748 8.79 -31.82 16.58
CA VAL A 748 10.05 -31.92 15.82
C VAL A 748 10.82 -33.14 16.31
N ILE A 749 10.93 -34.15 15.45
CA ILE A 749 11.80 -35.31 15.68
C ILE A 749 13.10 -35.06 14.93
N THR A 750 14.21 -34.98 15.67
CA THR A 750 15.55 -34.75 15.09
C THR A 750 16.30 -36.07 15.00
N PHE A 751 16.94 -36.32 13.86
CA PHE A 751 17.76 -37.50 13.65
C PHE A 751 19.21 -37.09 13.41
N ASP A 752 20.12 -37.71 14.15
CA ASP A 752 21.58 -37.59 13.97
C ASP A 752 22.11 -38.51 12.84
N LYS A 753 21.27 -38.84 11.87
CA LYS A 753 21.58 -39.70 10.71
C LYS A 753 21.48 -38.89 9.43
N ASN A 754 22.26 -39.29 8.42
CA ASN A 754 22.21 -38.67 7.10
C ASN A 754 21.01 -39.13 6.28
N ASP A 755 20.54 -40.35 6.55
CA ASP A 755 19.40 -40.98 5.91
C ASP A 755 18.52 -41.67 6.96
N ILE A 756 17.21 -41.57 6.77
CA ILE A 756 16.22 -42.26 7.60
C ILE A 756 15.18 -42.96 6.74
N THR A 757 14.54 -43.95 7.33
CA THR A 757 13.36 -44.61 6.76
C THR A 757 12.13 -44.30 7.60
N VAL A 758 11.06 -43.84 6.94
CA VAL A 758 9.72 -43.73 7.51
C VAL A 758 8.80 -44.81 6.91
N ALA A 759 8.21 -45.67 7.73
CA ALA A 759 7.14 -46.58 7.31
C ALA A 759 5.78 -45.91 7.45
N LEU A 760 4.92 -46.03 6.44
CA LEU A 760 3.55 -45.52 6.45
C LEU A 760 2.57 -46.67 6.29
N LEU A 761 1.64 -46.74 7.25
CA LEU A 761 0.50 -47.65 7.26
C LEU A 761 -0.75 -46.92 6.81
N GLY A 762 -1.53 -47.57 5.94
CA GLY A 762 -2.85 -47.11 5.53
C GLY A 762 -3.88 -47.18 6.66
N ASP A 763 -5.16 -47.32 6.28
CA ASP A 763 -6.27 -47.28 7.24
C ASP A 763 -6.06 -48.32 8.34
N THR A 764 -6.08 -47.85 9.60
CA THR A 764 -5.68 -48.61 10.78
C THR A 764 -6.72 -48.48 11.89
N TYR A 765 -7.31 -49.61 12.29
CA TYR A 765 -8.27 -49.74 13.37
C TYR A 765 -8.29 -51.19 13.92
N CYS A 766 -8.14 -51.34 15.24
CA CYS A 766 -8.14 -52.65 15.92
C CYS A 766 -9.49 -53.38 15.87
N GLY A 767 -10.59 -52.70 15.53
CA GLY A 767 -11.86 -53.35 15.17
C GLY A 767 -12.86 -53.53 16.29
N GLU A 768 -12.65 -52.95 17.47
CA GLU A 768 -13.41 -53.17 18.71
C GLU A 768 -14.93 -53.01 18.51
N TRP A 769 -15.34 -52.01 17.72
CA TRP A 769 -16.74 -51.79 17.37
C TRP A 769 -17.30 -52.96 16.56
N TYR A 770 -16.57 -53.41 15.53
CA TYR A 770 -16.98 -54.56 14.72
C TYR A 770 -16.97 -55.85 15.54
N THR A 771 -15.97 -56.04 16.39
CA THR A 771 -15.86 -57.17 17.31
C THR A 771 -17.05 -57.22 18.25
N ARG A 772 -17.49 -56.09 18.83
CA ARG A 772 -18.72 -56.03 19.63
C ARG A 772 -19.98 -56.44 18.83
N GLN A 773 -20.07 -56.06 17.55
CA GLN A 773 -21.19 -56.48 16.70
C GLN A 773 -21.15 -57.98 16.37
N ARG A 774 -19.95 -58.53 16.08
CA ARG A 774 -19.75 -59.96 15.82
C ARG A 774 -20.03 -60.82 17.05
N GLN A 775 -19.61 -60.36 18.24
CA GLN A 775 -19.89 -61.01 19.53
C GLN A 775 -21.39 -61.19 19.76
N ARG A 776 -22.18 -60.15 19.52
CA ARG A 776 -23.65 -60.18 19.67
C ARG A 776 -24.32 -61.20 18.74
N ARG A 777 -23.65 -61.60 17.66
CA ARG A 777 -24.11 -62.58 16.68
C ARG A 777 -23.49 -63.97 16.87
N GLY A 778 -22.63 -64.15 17.88
CA GLY A 778 -21.92 -65.41 18.12
C GLY A 778 -20.91 -65.78 17.03
N ILE A 779 -20.34 -64.79 16.33
CA ILE A 779 -19.35 -65.02 15.26
C ILE A 779 -17.95 -65.00 15.87
N ASP A 780 -17.12 -66.01 15.55
CA ASP A 780 -15.71 -66.08 15.97
C ASP A 780 -14.91 -64.87 15.46
N ASP A 781 -14.03 -64.34 16.30
CA ASP A 781 -13.38 -63.04 16.10
C ASP A 781 -11.92 -63.06 16.58
N GLY A 782 -11.00 -62.60 15.72
CA GLY A 782 -9.57 -62.65 16.00
C GLY A 782 -9.15 -61.82 17.22
N LEU A 783 -9.75 -60.64 17.42
CA LEU A 783 -9.44 -59.76 18.56
C LEU A 783 -9.84 -60.41 19.88
N GLN A 784 -10.99 -61.10 19.93
CA GLN A 784 -11.43 -61.82 21.14
C GLN A 784 -10.58 -63.04 21.43
N ARG A 785 -10.23 -63.80 20.38
CA ARG A 785 -9.55 -65.08 20.54
C ARG A 785 -8.06 -64.94 20.83
N TYR A 786 -7.41 -63.98 20.19
CA TYR A 786 -5.94 -63.86 20.18
C TYR A 786 -5.44 -62.51 20.72
N GLY A 787 -6.34 -61.58 21.03
CA GLY A 787 -5.98 -60.25 21.54
C GLY A 787 -5.60 -59.26 20.43
N TYR A 788 -5.21 -58.04 20.86
CA TYR A 788 -4.97 -56.89 19.99
C TYR A 788 -3.78 -57.07 19.04
N ASP A 789 -2.73 -57.75 19.49
CA ASP A 789 -1.48 -57.92 18.73
C ASP A 789 -1.66 -58.81 17.48
N HIS A 790 -2.68 -59.69 17.48
CA HIS A 790 -2.93 -60.65 16.41
C HIS A 790 -2.93 -60.03 15.02
N ALA A 791 -3.52 -58.85 14.88
CA ALA A 791 -3.69 -58.19 13.58
C ALA A 791 -2.38 -57.62 13.01
N PHE A 792 -1.35 -57.45 13.83
CA PHE A 792 -0.06 -56.88 13.41
C PHE A 792 1.00 -57.95 13.11
N LEU A 793 0.85 -59.17 13.65
CA LEU A 793 1.88 -60.21 13.56
C LEU A 793 2.31 -60.51 12.12
N GLY A 794 1.36 -60.53 11.17
CA GLY A 794 1.64 -60.83 9.77
C GLY A 794 2.46 -59.75 9.05
N ILE A 795 2.36 -58.49 9.49
CA ILE A 795 3.05 -57.35 8.88
C ILE A 795 4.22 -56.80 9.70
N ALA A 796 4.40 -57.23 10.95
CA ALA A 796 5.48 -56.75 11.82
C ALA A 796 6.88 -56.77 11.16
N PRO A 797 7.26 -57.78 10.34
CA PRO A 797 8.55 -57.77 9.63
C PRO A 797 8.72 -56.65 8.60
N LEU A 798 7.61 -56.11 8.07
CA LEU A 798 7.63 -54.99 7.11
C LEU A 798 7.83 -53.64 7.80
N LEU A 799 7.41 -53.52 9.07
CA LEU A 799 7.58 -52.31 9.89
C LEU A 799 8.98 -52.25 10.51
N ALA A 800 9.55 -53.42 10.83
CA ALA A 800 10.85 -53.56 11.46
C ALA A 800 11.97 -52.81 10.71
N GLY A 801 12.88 -52.20 11.48
CA GLY A 801 14.04 -51.48 10.95
C GLY A 801 13.70 -50.16 10.25
N SER A 802 12.51 -49.60 10.46
CA SER A 802 12.20 -48.21 10.12
C SER A 802 12.59 -47.31 11.30
N ASP A 803 13.04 -46.10 11.02
CA ASP A 803 13.39 -45.12 12.06
C ASP A 803 12.14 -44.48 12.68
N LEU A 804 11.04 -44.49 11.94
CA LEU A 804 9.74 -43.98 12.36
C LEU A 804 8.62 -44.74 11.64
N THR A 805 7.53 -45.08 12.34
CA THR A 805 6.30 -45.59 11.70
C THR A 805 5.10 -44.69 11.96
N ILE A 806 4.36 -44.36 10.89
CA ILE A 806 3.14 -43.54 10.92
C ILE A 806 1.95 -44.37 10.44
N ALA A 807 0.82 -44.33 11.15
CA ALA A 807 -0.42 -45.00 10.72
C ALA A 807 -1.59 -44.02 10.56
N ASN A 808 -2.46 -44.22 9.57
CA ASN A 808 -3.76 -43.53 9.49
C ASN A 808 -4.76 -44.19 10.45
N PHE A 809 -5.01 -43.59 11.62
CA PHE A 809 -5.81 -44.22 12.67
C PHE A 809 -7.29 -43.81 12.61
N GLU A 810 -8.19 -44.78 12.42
CA GLU A 810 -9.59 -44.54 12.04
C GLU A 810 -10.63 -44.89 13.11
N ALA A 811 -10.43 -44.39 14.33
CA ALA A 811 -11.45 -44.45 15.38
C ALA A 811 -11.30 -43.31 16.38
N ALA A 812 -12.36 -43.04 17.14
CA ALA A 812 -12.27 -42.27 18.36
C ALA A 812 -12.00 -43.20 19.55
N LEU A 813 -10.95 -42.93 20.32
CA LEU A 813 -10.63 -43.71 21.51
C LEU A 813 -11.47 -43.22 22.69
N THR A 814 -12.47 -44.02 23.06
CA THR A 814 -13.36 -43.74 24.19
C THR A 814 -14.08 -45.02 24.63
N GLU A 815 -14.18 -45.21 25.95
CA GLU A 815 -14.97 -46.28 26.55
C GLU A 815 -16.47 -45.95 26.52
N SER A 816 -16.83 -44.67 26.41
CA SER A 816 -18.22 -44.21 26.37
C SER A 816 -18.73 -44.05 24.95
N ALA A 817 -19.88 -44.67 24.66
CA ALA A 817 -20.66 -44.41 23.45
C ALA A 817 -21.54 -43.14 23.56
N GLN A 818 -21.59 -42.52 24.73
CA GLN A 818 -22.37 -41.32 24.99
C GLN A 818 -21.70 -40.11 24.32
N GLY A 819 -22.47 -39.36 23.53
CA GLY A 819 -21.94 -38.23 22.76
C GLY A 819 -21.40 -38.61 21.38
N THR A 820 -21.58 -39.86 20.94
CA THR A 820 -21.32 -40.25 19.54
C THR A 820 -22.25 -39.55 18.56
N LEU A 821 -21.83 -39.47 17.30
CA LEU A 821 -22.63 -38.93 16.19
C LEU A 821 -23.69 -39.92 15.68
N ALA A 822 -24.11 -40.88 16.52
CA ALA A 822 -25.10 -41.89 16.15
C ALA A 822 -26.42 -41.23 15.70
N GLY A 823 -26.98 -41.70 14.58
CA GLY A 823 -28.16 -41.11 13.95
C GLY A 823 -27.87 -39.91 13.04
N ARG A 824 -26.69 -39.27 13.17
CA ARG A 824 -26.20 -38.22 12.26
C ARG A 824 -25.17 -38.76 11.27
N LYS A 825 -24.37 -39.75 11.68
CA LYS A 825 -23.38 -40.45 10.87
C LYS A 825 -23.69 -41.97 10.83
N PRO A 826 -23.54 -42.65 9.67
CA PRO A 826 -23.86 -44.07 9.54
C PRO A 826 -23.04 -45.00 10.44
N PHE A 827 -21.74 -44.71 10.58
CA PHE A 827 -20.81 -45.52 11.37
C PHE A 827 -20.04 -44.62 12.33
N CYS A 828 -20.10 -44.93 13.62
CA CYS A 828 -19.33 -44.29 14.68
C CYS A 828 -18.40 -45.31 15.32
N LEU A 829 -17.13 -45.31 14.91
CA LEU A 829 -16.12 -46.27 15.35
C LEU A 829 -15.47 -45.79 16.65
N THR A 830 -15.52 -46.65 17.67
CA THR A 830 -14.89 -46.39 18.97
C THR A 830 -13.96 -47.53 19.38
N GLY A 831 -12.80 -47.17 19.94
CA GLY A 831 -11.77 -48.10 20.43
C GLY A 831 -11.43 -47.89 21.90
N ASP A 832 -10.72 -48.86 22.49
CA ASP A 832 -10.27 -48.81 23.88
C ASP A 832 -9.01 -47.93 24.00
N PRO A 833 -9.03 -46.81 24.74
CA PRO A 833 -7.89 -45.90 24.78
C PRO A 833 -6.56 -46.53 25.21
N LEU A 834 -6.58 -47.50 26.14
CA LEU A 834 -5.37 -48.10 26.69
C LEU A 834 -4.89 -49.27 25.85
N ALA A 835 -5.80 -50.21 25.52
CA ALA A 835 -5.42 -51.41 24.80
C ALA A 835 -4.98 -51.09 23.36
N THR A 836 -5.71 -50.20 22.67
CA THR A 836 -5.36 -49.82 21.30
C THR A 836 -3.99 -49.14 21.24
N THR A 837 -3.74 -48.15 22.10
CA THR A 837 -2.49 -47.39 22.08
C THR A 837 -1.29 -48.24 22.51
N ALA A 838 -1.46 -49.11 23.51
CA ALA A 838 -0.42 -50.05 23.94
C ALA A 838 -0.01 -51.00 22.80
N THR A 839 -0.98 -51.61 22.09
CA THR A 839 -0.68 -52.47 20.95
C THR A 839 0.00 -51.73 19.82
N LEU A 840 -0.47 -50.53 19.46
CA LEU A 840 0.19 -49.72 18.44
C LEU A 840 1.65 -49.42 18.82
N LYS A 841 1.91 -49.07 20.10
CA LYS A 841 3.28 -48.84 20.58
C LYS A 841 4.14 -50.10 20.55
N ASN A 842 3.58 -51.25 20.95
CA ASN A 842 4.29 -52.54 20.95
C ASN A 842 4.72 -52.97 19.54
N HIS A 843 3.95 -52.59 18.51
CA HIS A 843 4.27 -52.86 17.11
C HIS A 843 5.05 -51.73 16.42
N GLY A 844 5.61 -50.79 17.19
CA GLY A 844 6.53 -49.77 16.68
C GLY A 844 5.84 -48.64 15.92
N ILE A 845 4.57 -48.35 16.21
CA ILE A 845 3.89 -47.14 15.72
C ILE A 845 4.30 -45.96 16.60
N ASP A 846 4.95 -44.98 15.98
CA ASP A 846 5.50 -43.79 16.66
C ASP A 846 4.62 -42.57 16.50
N ALA A 847 3.84 -42.51 15.41
CA ALA A 847 2.89 -41.44 15.15
C ALA A 847 1.62 -41.94 14.48
N VAL A 848 0.53 -41.19 14.64
CA VAL A 848 -0.73 -41.43 13.95
C VAL A 848 -1.27 -40.15 13.32
N SER A 849 -1.78 -40.29 12.09
CA SER A 849 -2.57 -39.25 11.45
C SER A 849 -4.05 -39.46 11.77
N LEU A 850 -4.72 -38.39 12.19
CA LEU A 850 -6.13 -38.42 12.63
C LEU A 850 -7.08 -37.67 11.69
N ALA A 851 -6.59 -37.12 10.58
CA ALA A 851 -7.44 -36.37 9.65
C ALA A 851 -8.21 -37.28 8.70
N ASN A 852 -9.14 -38.06 9.25
CA ASN A 852 -10.01 -38.98 8.52
C ASN A 852 -11.46 -38.82 8.97
N ASN A 853 -12.35 -39.59 8.37
CA ASN A 853 -13.79 -39.58 8.64
C ASN A 853 -14.20 -40.16 10.01
N HIS A 854 -13.28 -40.63 10.87
CA HIS A 854 -13.60 -41.34 12.12
C HIS A 854 -13.08 -40.68 13.42
N ALA A 855 -12.13 -39.75 13.37
CA ALA A 855 -11.56 -39.14 14.57
C ALA A 855 -12.56 -38.34 15.44
N MET A 856 -13.65 -37.84 14.86
CA MET A 856 -14.71 -37.09 15.57
C MET A 856 -15.96 -37.93 15.89
N ASP A 857 -15.90 -39.26 15.75
CA ASP A 857 -17.08 -40.13 15.90
C ASP A 857 -17.71 -40.11 17.30
N ALA A 858 -16.92 -39.76 18.31
CA ALA A 858 -17.35 -39.53 19.70
C ALA A 858 -17.38 -38.04 20.09
N GLY A 859 -17.48 -37.14 19.10
CA GLY A 859 -17.53 -35.70 19.30
C GLY A 859 -16.26 -35.10 19.91
N ILE A 860 -16.36 -33.87 20.40
CA ILE A 860 -15.21 -33.10 20.93
C ILE A 860 -14.57 -33.78 22.14
N ALA A 861 -15.39 -34.39 23.03
CA ALA A 861 -14.88 -35.11 24.20
C ALA A 861 -14.09 -36.36 23.80
N GLY A 862 -14.58 -37.11 22.80
CA GLY A 862 -13.89 -38.26 22.25
C GLY A 862 -12.59 -37.90 21.54
N LEU A 863 -12.57 -36.80 20.77
CA LEU A 863 -11.33 -36.31 20.16
C LEU A 863 -10.28 -35.97 21.22
N ARG A 864 -10.66 -35.22 22.27
CA ARG A 864 -9.76 -34.90 23.37
C ARG A 864 -9.19 -36.16 24.02
N ARG A 865 -10.05 -37.13 24.36
CA ARG A 865 -9.61 -38.39 24.95
C ARG A 865 -8.66 -39.17 24.03
N THR A 866 -8.89 -39.12 22.73
CA THR A 866 -8.04 -39.74 21.70
C THR A 866 -6.65 -39.12 21.70
N LEU A 867 -6.56 -37.78 21.64
CA LEU A 867 -5.30 -37.05 21.69
C LEU A 867 -4.53 -37.35 23.00
N ASP A 868 -5.23 -37.32 24.14
CA ASP A 868 -4.64 -37.62 25.45
C ASP A 868 -4.11 -39.06 25.53
N ALA A 869 -4.85 -40.03 24.99
CA ALA A 869 -4.46 -41.45 25.02
C ALA A 869 -3.17 -41.71 24.25
N PHE A 870 -3.05 -41.17 23.03
CA PHE A 870 -1.82 -41.29 22.24
C PHE A 870 -0.65 -40.58 22.89
N SER A 871 -0.87 -39.36 23.40
CA SER A 871 0.17 -38.59 24.10
C SER A 871 0.71 -39.34 25.33
N GLN A 872 -0.18 -39.90 26.15
CA GLN A 872 0.19 -40.70 27.34
C GLN A 872 1.04 -41.93 27.00
N GLN A 873 0.83 -42.53 25.82
CA GLN A 873 1.58 -43.69 25.35
C GLN A 873 2.88 -43.32 24.60
N GLY A 874 3.17 -42.02 24.45
CA GLY A 874 4.33 -41.55 23.68
C GLY A 874 4.19 -41.83 22.18
N ILE A 875 2.97 -41.72 21.65
CA ILE A 875 2.67 -41.76 20.22
C ILE A 875 2.28 -40.35 19.78
N SER A 876 2.96 -39.84 18.77
CA SER A 876 2.72 -38.51 18.19
C SER A 876 1.40 -38.47 17.41
N THR A 877 0.73 -37.33 17.37
CA THR A 877 -0.56 -37.18 16.67
C THR A 877 -0.57 -35.92 15.83
N PHE A 878 -1.13 -35.98 14.62
CA PHE A 878 -1.32 -34.81 13.76
C PHE A 878 -2.57 -34.96 12.88
N GLY A 879 -3.04 -33.85 12.31
CA GLY A 879 -4.24 -33.83 11.46
C GLY A 879 -5.58 -33.65 12.19
N ALA A 880 -5.58 -33.59 13.52
CA ALA A 880 -6.77 -33.24 14.30
C ALA A 880 -6.37 -32.50 15.58
N GLY A 881 -7.27 -31.71 16.15
CA GLY A 881 -6.95 -30.90 17.33
C GLY A 881 -8.15 -30.17 17.94
N MET A 882 -7.90 -29.50 19.06
CA MET A 882 -8.91 -28.69 19.76
C MET A 882 -9.22 -27.35 19.07
N ASN A 883 -8.42 -27.00 18.07
CA ASN A 883 -8.61 -25.88 17.14
C ASN A 883 -7.84 -26.14 15.84
N ALA A 884 -8.02 -25.28 14.83
CA ALA A 884 -7.31 -25.39 13.56
C ALA A 884 -5.79 -25.30 13.69
N ALA A 885 -5.26 -24.52 14.64
CA ALA A 885 -3.81 -24.39 14.80
C ALA A 885 -3.16 -25.73 15.19
N GLN A 886 -3.80 -26.49 16.10
CA GLN A 886 -3.38 -27.85 16.44
C GLN A 886 -3.64 -28.84 15.29
N ALA A 887 -4.82 -28.80 14.68
CA ALA A 887 -5.18 -29.75 13.62
C ALA A 887 -4.28 -29.62 12.37
N HIS A 888 -3.87 -28.40 12.02
CA HIS A 888 -3.00 -28.12 10.88
C HIS A 888 -1.50 -28.20 11.23
N ALA A 889 -1.13 -28.46 12.49
CA ALA A 889 0.26 -28.62 12.87
C ALA A 889 0.85 -29.89 12.22
N PRO A 890 2.01 -29.80 11.55
CA PRO A 890 2.64 -30.96 10.96
C PRO A 890 3.46 -31.75 11.98
N LEU A 891 3.64 -33.05 11.71
CA LEU A 891 4.76 -33.79 12.26
C LEU A 891 6.02 -33.40 11.47
N THR A 892 7.04 -32.87 12.16
CA THR A 892 8.25 -32.36 11.51
C THR A 892 9.44 -33.28 11.79
N LEU A 893 10.13 -33.72 10.75
CA LEU A 893 11.38 -34.45 10.86
C LEU A 893 12.53 -33.54 10.45
N ALA A 894 13.55 -33.42 11.30
CA ALA A 894 14.78 -32.68 11.02
C ALA A 894 15.93 -33.65 10.78
N ILE A 895 16.52 -33.60 9.59
CA ILE A 895 17.61 -34.47 9.14
C ILE A 895 18.71 -33.57 8.56
N ASN A 896 19.89 -33.53 9.18
CA ASN A 896 21.01 -32.68 8.76
C ASN A 896 20.63 -31.21 8.48
N GLY A 897 19.75 -30.64 9.30
CA GLY A 897 19.28 -29.25 9.14
C GLY A 897 18.18 -29.05 8.09
N ARG A 898 17.86 -30.06 7.25
CA ARG A 898 16.67 -30.02 6.39
C ARG A 898 15.42 -30.48 7.13
N ARG A 899 14.28 -29.90 6.75
CA ARG A 899 12.98 -30.16 7.39
C ARG A 899 12.03 -30.86 6.43
N PHE A 900 11.41 -31.93 6.92
CA PHE A 900 10.36 -32.68 6.25
C PHE A 900 9.10 -32.58 7.08
N LYS A 901 8.01 -32.05 6.50
CA LYS A 901 6.77 -31.79 7.23
C LYS A 901 5.66 -32.68 6.70
N PHE A 902 5.13 -33.53 7.57
CA PHE A 902 3.97 -34.37 7.31
C PHE A 902 2.71 -33.67 7.79
N PHE A 903 1.86 -33.33 6.84
CA PHE A 903 0.51 -32.86 7.09
C PHE A 903 -0.48 -34.00 6.85
N SER A 904 -1.62 -33.96 7.52
CA SER A 904 -2.74 -34.87 7.25
C SER A 904 -4.01 -34.06 7.09
N ALA A 905 -4.88 -34.43 6.14
CA ALA A 905 -6.17 -33.79 5.98
C ALA A 905 -7.25 -34.70 5.37
N TYR A 906 -8.49 -34.41 5.76
CA TYR A 906 -9.71 -35.03 5.27
C TYR A 906 -10.36 -34.18 4.18
N TRP A 907 -10.82 -34.78 3.07
CA TRP A 907 -11.53 -34.03 2.03
C TRP A 907 -12.86 -33.43 2.54
N PHE A 908 -13.25 -32.26 2.02
CA PHE A 908 -14.48 -31.61 2.44
C PHE A 908 -15.74 -32.37 1.98
N ARG A 909 -16.65 -32.61 2.93
CA ARG A 909 -18.01 -33.12 2.69
C ARG A 909 -19.02 -32.24 3.41
N GLN A 910 -20.01 -31.75 2.66
CA GLN A 910 -20.97 -30.77 3.16
C GLN A 910 -21.75 -31.25 4.41
N TYR A 911 -22.29 -32.46 4.40
CA TYR A 911 -23.04 -32.97 5.57
C TYR A 911 -22.14 -33.19 6.80
N MET A 912 -20.85 -33.51 6.61
CA MET A 912 -19.92 -33.64 7.75
C MET A 912 -19.67 -32.28 8.41
N GLU A 913 -19.64 -31.21 7.62
CA GLU A 913 -19.52 -29.86 8.18
C GLU A 913 -20.83 -29.39 8.82
N GLN A 914 -21.93 -29.45 8.07
CA GLN A 914 -23.23 -28.90 8.50
C GLN A 914 -23.86 -29.73 9.61
N ASP A 915 -23.88 -31.04 9.45
CA ASP A 915 -24.61 -31.95 10.32
C ASP A 915 -23.69 -32.70 11.28
N CYS A 916 -22.38 -32.51 11.28
CA CYS A 916 -21.47 -33.14 12.27
C CYS A 916 -20.44 -32.19 12.89
N ALA A 917 -20.25 -30.97 12.34
CA ALA A 917 -19.20 -30.02 12.76
C ALA A 917 -17.79 -30.67 12.80
N PHE A 918 -17.48 -31.46 11.78
CA PHE A 918 -16.38 -32.43 11.81
C PHE A 918 -14.99 -31.78 11.62
N TYR A 919 -14.89 -30.68 10.86
CA TYR A 919 -13.61 -30.07 10.51
C TYR A 919 -13.17 -29.01 11.54
N ALA A 920 -11.87 -28.92 11.76
CA ALA A 920 -11.29 -27.90 12.61
C ALA A 920 -11.45 -26.51 11.98
N GLN A 921 -11.66 -25.52 12.84
CA GLN A 921 -11.69 -24.10 12.50
C GLN A 921 -10.87 -23.32 13.56
N PRO A 922 -10.48 -22.07 13.32
CA PRO A 922 -9.68 -21.28 14.27
C PRO A 922 -10.20 -21.34 15.71
N ARG A 923 -11.52 -21.27 15.91
CA ARG A 923 -12.15 -21.39 17.24
C ARG A 923 -12.93 -22.71 17.46
N ARG A 924 -12.69 -23.76 16.66
CA ARG A 924 -13.41 -25.05 16.76
C ARG A 924 -12.50 -26.26 16.63
N ALA A 925 -12.69 -27.23 17.52
CA ALA A 925 -12.06 -28.55 17.44
C ALA A 925 -12.51 -29.33 16.20
N GLY A 926 -11.66 -30.23 15.72
CA GLY A 926 -11.98 -31.12 14.60
C GLY A 926 -10.75 -31.63 13.87
N VAL A 927 -10.97 -32.17 12.67
CA VAL A 927 -9.90 -32.63 11.78
C VAL A 927 -9.49 -31.56 10.77
N ALA A 928 -8.25 -31.60 10.32
CA ALA A 928 -7.76 -30.79 9.22
C ALA A 928 -8.52 -31.11 7.92
N CYS A 929 -8.89 -30.06 7.17
CA CYS A 929 -9.60 -30.19 5.90
C CYS A 929 -8.63 -30.02 4.72
N ILE A 930 -8.87 -30.70 3.59
CA ILE A 930 -8.20 -30.41 2.29
C ILE A 930 -8.81 -29.15 1.68
N SER A 931 -8.82 -28.06 2.46
CA SER A 931 -9.23 -26.70 2.13
C SER A 931 -8.95 -25.80 3.35
N GLY A 932 -9.02 -24.48 3.17
CA GLY A 932 -8.90 -23.53 4.26
C GLY A 932 -7.49 -23.49 4.85
N GLY A 933 -7.40 -23.61 6.17
CA GLY A 933 -6.14 -23.37 6.89
C GLY A 933 -4.99 -24.30 6.49
N LEU A 934 -5.24 -25.55 6.06
CA LEU A 934 -4.15 -26.41 5.59
C LEU A 934 -3.49 -25.82 4.33
N THR A 935 -4.28 -25.42 3.34
CA THR A 935 -3.74 -24.86 2.09
C THR A 935 -2.99 -23.56 2.34
N GLU A 936 -3.45 -22.73 3.30
CA GLU A 936 -2.70 -21.54 3.72
C GLU A 936 -1.38 -21.93 4.39
N LYS A 937 -1.36 -22.94 5.27
CA LYS A 937 -0.13 -23.42 5.92
C LYS A 937 0.91 -23.96 4.94
N LEU A 938 0.49 -24.68 3.91
CA LEU A 938 1.40 -25.16 2.85
C LEU A 938 2.00 -23.97 2.08
N ARG A 939 1.18 -22.99 1.71
CA ARG A 939 1.62 -21.78 1.00
C ARG A 939 2.56 -20.94 1.86
N GLU A 940 2.26 -20.78 3.15
CA GLU A 940 3.12 -20.09 4.12
C GLU A 940 4.50 -20.76 4.23
N GLU A 941 4.53 -22.09 4.37
CA GLU A 941 5.79 -22.84 4.49
C GLU A 941 6.65 -22.70 3.22
N LYS A 942 6.03 -22.79 2.03
CA LYS A 942 6.74 -22.63 0.75
C LYS A 942 7.21 -21.19 0.48
N ARG A 943 6.61 -20.20 1.11
CA ARG A 943 7.05 -18.78 1.01
C ARG A 943 8.14 -18.42 2.02
N SER A 944 8.48 -19.31 2.96
CA SER A 944 9.53 -19.06 3.95
C SER A 944 10.92 -19.05 3.32
N ASP A 945 11.89 -18.39 3.98
CA ASP A 945 13.27 -18.27 3.50
C ASP A 945 14.00 -19.63 3.42
N ASP A 946 13.55 -20.61 4.21
CA ASP A 946 14.04 -21.99 4.23
C ASP A 946 12.85 -22.94 4.13
N PRO A 947 12.33 -23.23 2.92
CA PRO A 947 11.12 -24.02 2.75
C PRO A 947 11.37 -25.51 3.04
N ALA A 948 10.55 -26.11 3.90
CA ALA A 948 10.55 -27.54 4.11
C ALA A 948 10.05 -28.33 2.88
N THR A 949 10.39 -29.62 2.83
CA THR A 949 9.76 -30.59 1.93
C THR A 949 8.45 -31.08 2.55
N LEU A 950 7.35 -30.93 1.83
CA LEU A 950 5.99 -31.08 2.35
C LEU A 950 5.36 -32.37 1.84
N ILE A 951 5.00 -33.25 2.78
CA ILE A 951 4.32 -34.52 2.52
C ILE A 951 2.89 -34.41 3.07
N VAL A 952 1.89 -34.70 2.24
CA VAL A 952 0.47 -34.66 2.64
C VAL A 952 -0.13 -36.07 2.64
N LEU A 953 -0.59 -36.50 3.80
CA LEU A 953 -1.37 -37.72 4.01
C LEU A 953 -2.86 -37.38 3.85
N ALA A 954 -3.41 -37.66 2.68
CA ALA A 954 -4.78 -37.26 2.32
C ALA A 954 -5.76 -38.41 2.54
N HIS A 955 -6.76 -38.22 3.40
CA HIS A 955 -7.85 -39.19 3.54
C HIS A 955 -9.04 -38.71 2.69
N TRP A 956 -9.42 -39.50 1.68
CA TRP A 956 -10.39 -39.09 0.66
C TRP A 956 -10.96 -40.28 -0.13
N GLY A 957 -11.79 -39.99 -1.12
CA GLY A 957 -12.35 -41.02 -2.00
C GLY A 957 -13.57 -41.71 -1.38
N GLN A 958 -14.08 -42.72 -2.09
CA GLN A 958 -15.24 -43.48 -1.64
C GLN A 958 -14.84 -44.94 -1.44
N ASP A 959 -15.40 -45.55 -0.39
CA ASP A 959 -15.13 -46.93 0.00
C ASP A 959 -15.25 -47.87 -1.22
N TYR A 960 -14.19 -48.64 -1.44
CA TYR A 960 -14.08 -49.65 -2.49
C TYR A 960 -14.33 -49.12 -3.90
N GLN A 961 -13.78 -47.94 -4.21
CA GLN A 961 -13.80 -47.37 -5.55
C GLN A 961 -12.45 -46.81 -5.96
N TRP A 962 -12.13 -46.96 -7.24
CA TRP A 962 -10.96 -46.36 -7.87
C TRP A 962 -11.02 -44.82 -7.86
N THR A 963 -9.88 -44.22 -8.18
CA THR A 963 -9.64 -42.77 -8.11
C THR A 963 -10.68 -41.96 -8.88
N ARG A 964 -11.35 -41.03 -8.19
CA ARG A 964 -12.38 -40.15 -8.76
C ARG A 964 -11.81 -38.82 -9.26
N PRO A 965 -12.50 -38.15 -10.23
CA PRO A 965 -12.09 -36.82 -10.70
C PRO A 965 -11.92 -35.78 -9.60
N GLN A 966 -12.75 -35.84 -8.55
CA GLN A 966 -12.64 -34.94 -7.40
C GLN A 966 -11.33 -35.11 -6.64
N GLN A 967 -10.84 -36.35 -6.47
CA GLN A 967 -9.54 -36.60 -5.82
C GLN A 967 -8.41 -35.98 -6.64
N ARG A 968 -8.46 -36.09 -7.98
CA ARG A 968 -7.47 -35.49 -8.88
C ARG A 968 -7.46 -33.96 -8.77
N LEU A 969 -8.64 -33.33 -8.71
CA LEU A 969 -8.77 -31.89 -8.50
C LEU A 969 -8.18 -31.45 -7.15
N LEU A 970 -8.45 -32.20 -6.07
CA LEU A 970 -7.92 -31.90 -4.74
C LEU A 970 -6.41 -32.13 -4.67
N ALA A 971 -5.89 -33.18 -5.31
CA ALA A 971 -4.45 -33.42 -5.42
C ALA A 971 -3.75 -32.25 -6.12
N GLN A 972 -4.30 -31.76 -7.23
CA GLN A 972 -3.76 -30.58 -7.92
C GLN A 972 -3.76 -29.35 -7.00
N ARG A 973 -4.85 -29.10 -6.27
CA ARG A 973 -4.91 -27.98 -5.31
C ARG A 973 -3.86 -28.06 -4.21
N LEU A 974 -3.59 -29.25 -3.67
CA LEU A 974 -2.55 -29.47 -2.68
C LEU A 974 -1.16 -29.23 -3.27
N MET A 975 -0.90 -29.71 -4.48
CA MET A 975 0.36 -29.46 -5.19
C MET A 975 0.55 -27.97 -5.50
N ASP A 976 -0.48 -27.27 -5.97
CA ASP A 976 -0.48 -25.82 -6.20
C ASP A 976 -0.26 -25.02 -4.91
N ALA A 977 -0.72 -25.55 -3.77
CA ALA A 977 -0.47 -24.96 -2.45
C ALA A 977 0.94 -25.24 -1.92
N GLY A 978 1.69 -26.19 -2.52
CA GLY A 978 3.08 -26.47 -2.18
C GLY A 978 3.40 -27.90 -1.74
N ALA A 979 2.46 -28.85 -1.79
CA ALA A 979 2.79 -30.25 -1.51
C ALA A 979 3.86 -30.78 -2.49
N ASP A 980 4.86 -31.51 -2.01
CA ASP A 980 5.88 -32.16 -2.84
C ASP A 980 5.58 -33.66 -3.07
N LEU A 981 4.83 -34.27 -2.14
CA LEU A 981 4.40 -35.66 -2.19
C LEU A 981 3.01 -35.79 -1.55
N ILE A 982 2.10 -36.49 -2.21
CA ILE A 982 0.78 -36.81 -1.66
C ILE A 982 0.59 -38.32 -1.59
N ILE A 983 0.20 -38.81 -0.41
CA ILE A 983 -0.09 -40.21 -0.15
C ILE A 983 -1.52 -40.31 0.39
N GLY A 984 -2.38 -40.94 -0.39
CA GLY A 984 -3.81 -41.05 -0.13
C GLY A 984 -4.18 -42.30 0.67
N SER A 985 -5.34 -42.25 1.33
CA SER A 985 -5.98 -43.36 2.04
C SER A 985 -7.51 -43.14 2.11
N GLY A 986 -8.28 -44.12 2.62
CA GLY A 986 -9.74 -44.02 2.79
C GLY A 986 -10.63 -44.88 1.88
N PRO A 987 -10.30 -45.16 0.60
CA PRO A 987 -11.10 -46.09 -0.20
C PRO A 987 -10.97 -47.56 0.22
N HIS A 988 -10.12 -47.88 1.20
CA HIS A 988 -9.77 -49.24 1.64
C HIS A 988 -9.07 -50.16 0.61
N ILE A 989 -8.87 -49.69 -0.62
CA ILE A 989 -8.16 -50.40 -1.71
C ILE A 989 -6.97 -49.57 -2.21
N PRO A 990 -6.01 -50.14 -2.96
CA PRO A 990 -4.96 -49.36 -3.62
C PRO A 990 -5.56 -48.41 -4.65
N GLY A 991 -4.94 -47.26 -4.87
CA GLY A 991 -5.34 -46.28 -5.88
C GLY A 991 -4.27 -46.06 -6.93
N ASP A 992 -4.57 -45.18 -7.89
CA ASP A 992 -3.67 -44.83 -8.99
C ASP A 992 -2.36 -44.25 -8.46
N ILE A 993 -1.26 -44.51 -9.17
CA ILE A 993 0.06 -43.94 -8.87
C ILE A 993 0.47 -43.05 -10.04
N VAL A 994 0.63 -41.75 -9.78
CA VAL A 994 0.85 -40.75 -10.82
C VAL A 994 2.05 -39.87 -10.48
N ARG A 995 2.97 -39.73 -11.44
CA ARG A 995 3.99 -38.67 -11.42
C ARG A 995 3.41 -37.43 -12.09
N THR A 996 3.33 -36.33 -11.35
CA THR A 996 3.04 -34.99 -11.90
C THR A 996 4.36 -34.26 -12.16
N GLU A 997 4.29 -33.09 -12.79
CA GLU A 997 5.46 -32.20 -12.93
C GLU A 997 6.02 -31.77 -11.56
N GLN A 998 5.15 -31.67 -10.54
CA GLN A 998 5.50 -31.18 -9.21
C GLN A 998 5.92 -32.29 -8.23
N GLY A 999 5.55 -33.55 -8.44
CA GLY A 999 5.80 -34.62 -7.47
C GLY A 999 5.04 -35.92 -7.73
N TRP A 1000 5.05 -36.83 -6.77
CA TRP A 1000 4.25 -38.05 -6.83
C TRP A 1000 2.90 -37.89 -6.11
N VAL A 1001 1.86 -38.50 -6.67
CA VAL A 1001 0.55 -38.67 -6.05
C VAL A 1001 0.21 -40.15 -6.04
N LEU A 1002 0.08 -40.72 -4.84
CA LEU A 1002 -0.50 -42.04 -4.63
C LEU A 1002 -1.92 -41.80 -4.14
N TYR A 1003 -2.94 -42.16 -4.94
CA TYR A 1003 -4.32 -41.80 -4.59
C TYR A 1003 -4.91 -42.64 -3.46
N SER A 1004 -4.41 -43.85 -3.24
CA SER A 1004 -4.73 -44.64 -2.05
C SER A 1004 -3.67 -45.71 -1.81
N ILE A 1005 -3.28 -45.91 -0.55
CA ILE A 1005 -2.46 -47.04 -0.12
C ILE A 1005 -3.29 -48.20 0.47
N GLY A 1006 -4.61 -48.04 0.54
CA GLY A 1006 -5.53 -49.06 1.05
C GLY A 1006 -5.42 -49.31 2.55
N ASN A 1007 -5.94 -50.45 2.99
CA ASN A 1007 -5.91 -50.83 4.41
C ASN A 1007 -4.49 -51.26 4.85
N GLY A 1008 -4.13 -50.85 6.06
CA GLY A 1008 -3.02 -51.43 6.82
C GLY A 1008 -3.54 -52.56 7.73
N VAL A 1009 -3.89 -52.20 8.97
CA VAL A 1009 -4.55 -53.07 9.94
C VAL A 1009 -5.95 -52.54 10.21
N PHE A 1010 -6.96 -52.95 9.44
CA PHE A 1010 -8.32 -52.44 9.60
C PHE A 1010 -9.32 -53.57 9.82
N ASN A 1011 -9.69 -53.85 11.07
CA ASN A 1011 -10.38 -55.09 11.47
C ASN A 1011 -11.92 -55.12 11.21
N SER A 1012 -12.34 -54.64 10.04
CA SER A 1012 -13.68 -54.87 9.48
C SER A 1012 -13.73 -56.22 8.74
N ASN A 1013 -14.90 -56.64 8.25
CA ASN A 1013 -14.95 -57.84 7.38
C ASN A 1013 -14.45 -57.56 5.96
N GLY A 1014 -14.36 -56.30 5.54
CA GLY A 1014 -14.14 -55.93 4.15
C GLY A 1014 -15.37 -56.09 3.27
N GLU A 1015 -15.42 -55.37 2.15
CA GLU A 1015 -16.45 -55.49 1.10
C GLU A 1015 -15.83 -55.81 -0.28
N TYR A 1016 -14.60 -56.34 -0.30
CA TYR A 1016 -13.84 -56.59 -1.54
C TYR A 1016 -14.60 -57.53 -2.49
N GLN A 1017 -15.00 -58.72 -2.01
CA GLN A 1017 -15.65 -59.74 -2.85
C GLN A 1017 -17.03 -59.28 -3.34
N SER A 1018 -17.84 -58.68 -2.47
CA SER A 1018 -19.19 -58.21 -2.84
C SER A 1018 -19.17 -57.06 -3.84
N ARG A 1019 -18.06 -56.30 -3.91
CA ARG A 1019 -17.87 -55.18 -4.83
C ARG A 1019 -16.93 -55.49 -6.00
N GLY A 1020 -16.40 -56.71 -6.07
CA GLY A 1020 -15.45 -57.13 -7.10
C GLY A 1020 -14.13 -56.35 -7.08
N MET A 1021 -13.70 -55.87 -5.91
CA MET A 1021 -12.49 -55.05 -5.75
C MET A 1021 -11.30 -55.87 -5.24
N PRO A 1022 -10.06 -55.49 -5.59
CA PRO A 1022 -8.87 -56.21 -5.16
C PRO A 1022 -8.59 -56.05 -3.66
N PRO A 1023 -8.35 -57.13 -2.91
CA PRO A 1023 -8.10 -57.09 -1.46
C PRO A 1023 -6.63 -56.84 -1.12
N TYR A 1024 -6.07 -55.75 -1.62
CA TYR A 1024 -4.68 -55.39 -1.40
C TYR A 1024 -4.55 -54.06 -0.66
N GLY A 1025 -3.41 -53.85 -0.03
CA GLY A 1025 -2.95 -52.57 0.49
C GLY A 1025 -1.44 -52.45 0.33
N PHE A 1026 -0.88 -51.32 0.75
CA PHE A 1026 0.56 -51.11 0.78
C PHE A 1026 1.03 -50.66 2.16
N ILE A 1027 2.16 -51.20 2.57
CA ILE A 1027 3.04 -50.56 3.54
C ILE A 1027 4.07 -49.78 2.74
N VAL A 1028 4.12 -48.47 2.95
CA VAL A 1028 5.03 -47.59 2.21
C VAL A 1028 6.29 -47.36 3.02
N ARG A 1029 7.46 -47.63 2.43
CA ARG A 1029 8.75 -47.32 3.03
C ARG A 1029 9.34 -46.10 2.32
N LEU A 1030 9.36 -44.97 3.01
CA LEU A 1030 9.84 -43.68 2.50
C LEU A 1030 11.26 -43.42 3.00
N SER A 1031 12.22 -43.37 2.07
CA SER A 1031 13.63 -43.07 2.37
C SER A 1031 13.90 -41.58 2.18
N LEU A 1032 14.41 -40.90 3.22
CA LEU A 1032 14.66 -39.45 3.24
C LEU A 1032 16.12 -39.15 3.62
N GLY A 1033 16.64 -38.00 3.18
CA GLY A 1033 17.98 -37.50 3.55
C GLY A 1033 19.14 -38.13 2.77
N GLY A 1034 19.04 -39.40 2.39
CA GLY A 1034 20.07 -40.10 1.61
C GLY A 1034 20.25 -39.57 0.18
N THR A 1035 21.23 -40.11 -0.54
CA THR A 1035 21.54 -39.75 -1.94
C THR A 1035 20.55 -40.34 -2.96
N GLN A 1036 19.73 -41.32 -2.56
CA GLN A 1036 18.74 -41.98 -3.40
C GLN A 1036 17.40 -42.07 -2.66
N PRO A 1037 16.71 -40.95 -2.41
CA PRO A 1037 15.41 -40.98 -1.77
C PRO A 1037 14.39 -41.68 -2.69
N ALA A 1038 13.49 -42.46 -2.10
CA ALA A 1038 12.49 -43.22 -2.84
C ALA A 1038 11.30 -43.61 -1.94
N LEU A 1039 10.15 -43.88 -2.56
CA LEU A 1039 9.09 -44.68 -1.94
C LEU A 1039 9.23 -46.12 -2.41
N GLU A 1040 9.13 -47.06 -1.47
CA GLU A 1040 8.99 -48.48 -1.77
C GLU A 1040 7.63 -48.95 -1.28
N LEU A 1041 6.78 -49.39 -2.21
CA LEU A 1041 5.46 -49.90 -1.90
C LEU A 1041 5.55 -51.41 -1.71
N GLN A 1042 5.32 -51.85 -0.47
CA GLN A 1042 5.34 -53.24 -0.06
C GLN A 1042 3.91 -53.77 0.01
N PRO A 1043 3.47 -54.61 -0.94
CA PRO A 1043 2.06 -54.97 -1.01
C PRO A 1043 1.69 -55.99 0.07
N ILE A 1044 0.51 -55.80 0.65
CA ILE A 1044 -0.10 -56.68 1.63
C ILE A 1044 -1.48 -57.13 1.16
N PHE A 1045 -1.87 -58.34 1.55
CA PHE A 1045 -3.18 -58.92 1.36
C PHE A 1045 -4.04 -58.63 2.58
N THR A 1046 -5.23 -58.06 2.36
CA THR A 1046 -6.05 -57.41 3.40
C THR A 1046 -7.49 -57.93 3.43
N ASP A 1047 -7.80 -59.05 2.77
CA ASP A 1047 -9.10 -59.73 2.93
C ASP A 1047 -9.17 -60.39 4.31
N ASN A 1048 -9.77 -59.69 5.26
CA ASN A 1048 -9.85 -60.12 6.64
C ASN A 1048 -10.65 -61.41 6.87
N GLN A 1049 -11.56 -61.77 5.97
CA GLN A 1049 -12.28 -63.06 6.07
C GLN A 1049 -11.38 -64.24 5.70
N GLN A 1050 -10.36 -64.01 4.88
CA GLN A 1050 -9.38 -65.03 4.49
C GLN A 1050 -8.16 -65.05 5.41
N THR A 1051 -7.75 -63.89 5.92
CA THR A 1051 -6.57 -63.78 6.80
C THR A 1051 -6.92 -63.90 8.28
N PHE A 1052 -8.20 -64.03 8.61
CA PHE A 1052 -8.70 -63.97 9.99
C PHE A 1052 -8.22 -62.70 10.71
N TRP A 1053 -8.40 -61.55 10.06
CA TRP A 1053 -8.00 -60.21 10.52
C TRP A 1053 -6.50 -60.06 10.85
N GLN A 1054 -5.64 -60.81 10.15
CA GLN A 1054 -4.18 -60.70 10.23
C GLN A 1054 -3.61 -60.41 8.84
N PRO A 1055 -3.60 -59.14 8.38
CA PRO A 1055 -2.98 -58.78 7.10
C PRO A 1055 -1.57 -59.35 6.98
N ARG A 1056 -1.20 -59.73 5.77
CA ARG A 1056 0.08 -60.37 5.48
C ARG A 1056 0.66 -59.90 4.16
N PRO A 1057 1.98 -59.98 3.97
CA PRO A 1057 2.62 -59.78 2.67
C PRO A 1057 1.99 -60.67 1.59
N VAL A 1058 1.90 -60.13 0.37
CA VAL A 1058 1.39 -60.88 -0.79
C VAL A 1058 2.32 -62.02 -1.19
N SER A 1059 1.74 -63.09 -1.75
CA SER A 1059 2.48 -64.10 -2.51
C SER A 1059 2.95 -63.55 -3.86
N GLU A 1060 3.79 -64.30 -4.57
CA GLU A 1060 4.23 -63.90 -5.92
C GLU A 1060 3.05 -63.87 -6.91
N THR A 1061 2.11 -64.80 -6.83
CA THR A 1061 0.90 -64.80 -7.68
C THR A 1061 -0.03 -63.63 -7.36
N GLU A 1062 -0.19 -63.30 -6.08
CA GLU A 1062 -0.96 -62.14 -5.64
C GLU A 1062 -0.29 -60.82 -6.08
N PHE A 1063 1.05 -60.76 -6.09
CA PHE A 1063 1.80 -59.61 -6.60
C PHE A 1063 1.57 -59.39 -8.09
N GLU A 1064 1.67 -60.43 -8.92
CA GLU A 1064 1.40 -60.31 -10.36
C GLU A 1064 -0.03 -59.86 -10.64
N HIS A 1065 -1.01 -60.38 -9.88
CA HIS A 1065 -2.40 -59.96 -9.99
C HIS A 1065 -2.57 -58.47 -9.63
N LEU A 1066 -1.94 -57.99 -8.55
CA LEU A 1066 -1.96 -56.57 -8.20
C LEU A 1066 -1.37 -55.69 -9.31
N ILE A 1067 -0.21 -56.06 -9.88
CA ILE A 1067 0.42 -55.31 -10.97
C ILE A 1067 -0.48 -55.27 -12.21
N MET A 1068 -1.10 -56.40 -12.56
CA MET A 1068 -2.08 -56.47 -13.65
C MET A 1068 -3.22 -55.47 -13.43
N VAL A 1069 -3.86 -55.50 -12.25
CA VAL A 1069 -4.98 -54.62 -11.92
C VAL A 1069 -4.56 -53.14 -11.93
N LEU A 1070 -3.38 -52.79 -11.39
CA LEU A 1070 -2.87 -51.41 -11.43
C LEU A 1070 -2.65 -50.93 -12.87
N ARG A 1071 -2.09 -51.77 -13.74
CA ARG A 1071 -1.88 -51.46 -15.16
C ARG A 1071 -3.19 -51.29 -15.91
N GLU A 1072 -4.21 -52.11 -15.62
CA GLU A 1072 -5.56 -51.97 -16.18
C GLU A 1072 -6.24 -50.65 -15.80
N GLN A 1073 -5.96 -50.13 -14.60
CA GLN A 1073 -6.40 -48.80 -14.16
C GLN A 1073 -5.54 -47.64 -14.72
N GLY A 1074 -4.57 -47.94 -15.58
CA GLY A 1074 -3.71 -46.95 -16.24
C GLY A 1074 -2.47 -46.55 -15.45
N THR A 1075 -2.12 -47.27 -14.37
CA THR A 1075 -0.87 -47.02 -13.63
C THR A 1075 0.32 -47.58 -14.42
N THR A 1076 1.31 -46.73 -14.69
CA THR A 1076 2.51 -47.14 -15.42
C THR A 1076 3.58 -47.65 -14.45
N VAL A 1077 3.75 -48.98 -14.38
CA VAL A 1077 4.83 -49.64 -13.62
C VAL A 1077 5.59 -50.58 -14.54
N VAL A 1078 6.91 -50.37 -14.66
CA VAL A 1078 7.79 -51.18 -15.54
C VAL A 1078 8.63 -52.19 -14.77
N ASP A 1079 9.16 -53.20 -15.45
CA ASP A 1079 9.93 -54.29 -14.83
C ASP A 1079 11.42 -53.97 -14.63
N HIS A 1080 11.91 -52.82 -15.10
CA HIS A 1080 13.32 -52.43 -15.04
C HIS A 1080 13.51 -51.06 -14.38
N PRO A 1081 14.64 -50.81 -13.69
CA PRO A 1081 14.92 -49.53 -13.04
C PRO A 1081 14.74 -48.33 -13.95
N GLN A 1082 14.02 -47.32 -13.47
CA GLN A 1082 13.87 -46.03 -14.12
C GLN A 1082 14.31 -44.89 -13.22
N LYS A 1083 14.82 -43.82 -13.84
CA LYS A 1083 15.22 -42.60 -13.11
C LYS A 1083 14.02 -41.78 -12.62
N GLU A 1084 12.94 -41.74 -13.40
CA GLU A 1084 11.81 -40.85 -13.15
C GLU A 1084 10.44 -41.58 -13.06
N GLY A 1085 10.39 -42.87 -13.42
CA GLY A 1085 9.17 -43.68 -13.43
C GLY A 1085 9.14 -44.77 -12.34
N ALA A 1086 7.94 -45.31 -12.07
CA ALA A 1086 7.75 -46.39 -11.12
C ALA A 1086 8.20 -47.74 -11.73
N TRP A 1087 8.93 -48.54 -10.95
CA TRP A 1087 9.48 -49.82 -11.43
C TRP A 1087 9.45 -50.91 -10.37
N ILE A 1088 9.51 -52.18 -10.80
CA ILE A 1088 9.48 -53.34 -9.90
C ILE A 1088 10.90 -53.77 -9.55
N ARG A 1089 11.23 -53.75 -8.26
CA ARG A 1089 12.50 -54.29 -7.75
C ARG A 1089 12.33 -55.74 -7.34
N ARG A 1090 13.00 -56.64 -8.05
CA ARG A 1090 13.13 -58.07 -7.68
C ARG A 1090 14.55 -58.34 -7.21
N GLN A 1091 14.70 -58.81 -5.98
CA GLN A 1091 15.99 -59.28 -5.44
C GLN A 1091 15.90 -60.76 -5.10
N LYS A 1092 17.01 -61.48 -5.28
CA LYS A 1092 17.08 -62.91 -4.97
C LYS A 1092 16.82 -63.13 -3.48
N ASN A 1093 15.82 -63.95 -3.15
CA ASN A 1093 15.35 -64.22 -1.78
C ASN A 1093 14.68 -63.03 -1.05
N ALA A 1094 14.24 -62.00 -1.78
CA ALA A 1094 13.42 -60.92 -1.22
C ALA A 1094 12.12 -60.77 -2.01
N ARG A 1095 11.08 -60.21 -1.36
CA ARG A 1095 9.78 -59.98 -1.99
C ARG A 1095 9.85 -58.85 -3.02
N PRO A 1096 9.11 -58.94 -4.13
CA PRO A 1096 9.04 -57.85 -5.09
C PRO A 1096 8.36 -56.62 -4.47
N VAL A 1097 8.89 -55.43 -4.78
CA VAL A 1097 8.35 -54.15 -4.34
C VAL A 1097 8.26 -53.17 -5.51
N ILE A 1098 7.35 -52.21 -5.43
CA ILE A 1098 7.26 -51.12 -6.42
C ILE A 1098 8.08 -49.94 -5.90
N VAL A 1099 9.05 -49.48 -6.67
CA VAL A 1099 9.94 -48.37 -6.31
C VAL A 1099 9.58 -47.13 -7.11
N LEU A 1100 9.35 -46.02 -6.41
CA LEU A 1100 9.11 -44.70 -6.98
C LEU A 1100 10.29 -43.80 -6.59
N PRO A 1101 11.16 -43.40 -7.53
CA PRO A 1101 12.28 -42.52 -7.23
C PRO A 1101 11.79 -41.11 -6.86
N LEU A 1102 12.39 -40.52 -5.83
CA LEU A 1102 12.16 -39.14 -5.42
C LEU A 1102 13.27 -38.22 -5.91
N ASP A 1103 12.94 -36.94 -6.11
CA ASP A 1103 13.90 -35.94 -6.58
C ASP A 1103 14.71 -35.31 -5.43
N ALA A 1104 15.59 -34.38 -5.79
CA ALA A 1104 16.56 -33.75 -4.89
C ALA A 1104 15.95 -32.98 -3.70
N ARG A 1105 14.65 -32.69 -3.70
CA ARG A 1105 13.99 -32.10 -2.51
C ARG A 1105 13.95 -33.08 -1.34
N PHE A 1106 14.12 -34.38 -1.61
CA PHE A 1106 14.07 -35.43 -0.59
C PHE A 1106 15.45 -35.88 -0.09
N THR A 1107 16.54 -35.30 -0.62
CA THR A 1107 17.93 -35.54 -0.16
C THR A 1107 18.28 -34.66 1.04
N GLY A 1108 19.40 -34.96 1.69
CA GLY A 1108 19.99 -34.20 2.80
C GLY A 1108 21.02 -33.15 2.37
N HIS A 1109 21.22 -32.98 1.05
CA HIS A 1109 22.19 -32.06 0.42
C HIS A 1109 21.48 -31.02 -0.42
#